data_AF-T1J571-F1
#
_entry.id   AF-T1J571-F1
#
_cell.length_a   1.000
_cell.length_b   1.000
_cell.length_c   1.000
_cell.angle_alpha   90.00
_cell.angle_beta   90.00
_cell.angle_gamma   90.00
#
_symmetry.space_group_name_H-M   'P 1'
#
loop_
_entity.id
_entity.type
_entity.pdbx_description
1 polymer ?
#
loop_
_entity_poly.entity_id
_entity_poly.type
_entity_poly.pdbx_seq_one_letter_code
_entity_poly.pdbx_strand_id
1 'polypeptide(L)'
;MASVNDSQVVLVTGASGFVGSHIVKLIQEEGYKVRAAVNTLESEEKYQWLKELCPEPAHPLELVEADIMKPDSWASAVKDCAYVLHLASPFSGGFAPHSEEELAQSGIEGTKAILQACADSGTVRRVVLTSSTVAIHGDTNVEDKVYSESDWSNIDNQTHDIYVRSNVLPEKTAWDFVKELEESKKFELAVVNPSLVLGPVFNGEVTISTEIVKRLLERSLPTPKINFSICDVRDVAMAHFKAMTLPDAVDHRHIVCSGNMWYKEVAQILSKEFKPQGYNVPSMNCPYVALWVTGLFNKNVKSVLPRVGKEFKFDNSRMKTTLGVEPHELSNTIVDMAYSLIEHGVVKKTKKYKGQKKDGTAPTEEGDVIIETGGDDKPTEVEEDVEELKKAVKIEDGEELGKGDHVESAKLEEEKTETEGKAVLDFSLFYAGYCRRKRLFMLVIFVKVTDIYLDVISRFGYTLDVIRMDFMGVKFAPLNIPLERRLQTAVVLYFVASFIFFGLFGLLLACLLLFTRLYWIALLYGVWYWFDRHQPSRGGRRLQWVRKCIAWKYMRDYFPVKLIKTHELDPRKNYVCGYHPHGVFCVGAFTNFATEATGFSKIFPKIKSFILTLNIQFSFPFYRELILSQGWLSSTSVVAVSKKSVEWLLTAEGTGNMIVIVIGGAKEALDAHPGLVRLTLSKRKGFVRLAINHGASLIPIFAFGENELFKQVPNPEGSKLRQFQNFMTKFLGFSPPIFHGRGVFQYNFGYMPFRTPVNVVVGKPIDVVKDPNPSKELIDHYHQLYIQALKDLFAEQKNNYENYKNVNLEII
;
A
#
# COMPACT_ATOMS: atom_id res chain seq x y z
N MET A 1 21.60 63.74 -2.49
CA MET A 1 20.61 63.55 -3.57
C MET A 1 19.90 62.24 -3.27
N ALA A 2 18.58 62.14 -3.45
CA ALA A 2 17.90 60.85 -3.38
C ALA A 2 18.41 59.94 -4.50
N SER A 3 18.45 58.64 -4.27
CA SER A 3 18.72 57.65 -5.33
C SER A 3 17.52 57.58 -6.29
N VAL A 4 17.70 56.94 -7.45
CA VAL A 4 16.57 56.68 -8.36
C VAL A 4 15.52 55.80 -7.66
N ASN A 5 15.98 54.81 -6.87
CA ASN A 5 15.17 53.85 -6.13
C ASN A 5 14.20 54.52 -5.14
N ASP A 6 14.64 55.59 -4.44
CA ASP A 6 13.85 56.33 -3.44
C ASP A 6 12.53 56.92 -3.97
N SER A 7 12.37 57.04 -5.29
CA SER A 7 11.20 57.63 -5.92
C SER A 7 10.20 56.61 -6.47
N GLN A 8 10.61 55.35 -6.66
CA GLN A 8 9.88 54.37 -7.46
C GLN A 8 9.10 53.38 -6.61
N VAL A 9 7.78 53.31 -6.82
CA VAL A 9 6.90 52.32 -6.17
C VAL A 9 6.86 51.03 -6.99
N VAL A 10 7.09 49.91 -6.30
CA VAL A 10 7.04 48.55 -6.82
C VAL A 10 5.80 47.85 -6.23
N LEU A 11 4.83 47.50 -7.06
CA LEU A 11 3.69 46.67 -6.66
C LEU A 11 4.10 45.19 -6.70
N VAL A 12 3.94 44.48 -5.59
CA VAL A 12 4.05 43.00 -5.54
C VAL A 12 2.64 42.43 -5.37
N THR A 13 2.14 41.72 -6.38
CA THR A 13 0.86 41.00 -6.26
C THR A 13 1.07 39.62 -5.62
N GLY A 14 0.12 39.15 -4.81
CA GLY A 14 0.30 37.90 -4.06
C GLY A 14 1.40 37.98 -2.98
N ALA A 15 1.62 39.18 -2.43
CA ALA A 15 2.75 39.52 -1.57
C ALA A 15 2.86 38.67 -0.29
N SER A 16 1.75 38.17 0.25
CA SER A 16 1.75 37.29 1.42
C SER A 16 2.15 35.84 1.12
N GLY A 17 2.26 35.45 -0.15
CA GLY A 17 2.60 34.09 -0.55
C GLY A 17 4.08 33.74 -0.33
N PHE A 18 4.40 32.45 -0.46
CA PHE A 18 5.74 31.91 -0.22
C PHE A 18 6.85 32.61 -1.04
N VAL A 19 6.64 32.85 -2.34
CA VAL A 19 7.62 33.59 -3.17
C VAL A 19 7.49 35.11 -2.97
N GLY A 20 6.26 35.60 -2.81
CA GLY A 20 5.97 37.03 -2.70
C GLY A 20 6.60 37.68 -1.48
N SER A 21 6.61 36.99 -0.34
CA SER A 21 7.23 37.47 0.90
C SER A 21 8.75 37.61 0.80
N HIS A 22 9.44 36.69 0.11
CA HIS A 22 10.87 36.84 -0.21
C HIS A 22 11.16 38.00 -1.17
N ILE A 23 10.28 38.24 -2.14
CA ILE A 23 10.40 39.42 -3.02
C ILE A 23 10.15 40.72 -2.25
N VAL A 24 9.09 40.82 -1.45
CA VAL A 24 8.82 42.01 -0.61
C VAL A 24 10.03 42.34 0.25
N LYS A 25 10.57 41.33 0.95
CA LYS A 25 11.77 41.48 1.78
C LYS A 25 12.96 42.01 0.98
N LEU A 26 13.32 41.35 -0.13
CA LEU A 26 14.48 41.75 -0.95
C LEU A 26 14.32 43.16 -1.53
N ILE A 27 13.15 43.51 -2.04
CA ILE A 27 12.91 44.82 -2.66
C ILE A 27 12.94 45.96 -1.61
N GLN A 28 12.52 45.70 -0.36
CA GLN A 28 12.73 46.65 0.74
C GLN A 28 14.19 46.75 1.19
N GLU A 29 14.95 45.64 1.21
CA GLU A 29 16.38 45.64 1.52
C GLU A 29 17.21 46.38 0.45
N GLU A 30 16.79 46.34 -0.82
CA GLU A 30 17.36 47.12 -1.94
C GLU A 30 16.84 48.59 -1.98
N GLY A 31 16.10 49.02 -0.95
CA GLY A 31 15.74 50.42 -0.69
C GLY A 31 14.56 50.98 -1.48
N TYR A 32 13.77 50.15 -2.17
CA TYR A 32 12.60 50.61 -2.93
C TYR A 32 11.35 50.78 -2.07
N LYS A 33 10.38 51.57 -2.56
CA LYS A 33 9.03 51.65 -1.99
C LYS A 33 8.22 50.44 -2.45
N VAL A 34 7.84 49.58 -1.52
CA VAL A 34 7.03 48.39 -1.82
C VAL A 34 5.57 48.63 -1.47
N ARG A 35 4.69 48.34 -2.44
CA ARG A 35 3.26 48.14 -2.23
C ARG A 35 2.96 46.65 -2.34
N ALA A 36 2.53 46.03 -1.24
CA ALA A 36 2.17 44.62 -1.17
C ALA A 36 0.65 44.47 -1.29
N ALA A 37 0.18 43.87 -2.39
CA ALA A 37 -1.23 43.56 -2.56
C ALA A 37 -1.62 42.26 -1.85
N VAL A 38 -2.68 42.35 -1.05
CA VAL A 38 -3.26 41.28 -0.23
C VAL A 38 -4.78 41.20 -0.43
N ASN A 39 -5.37 40.01 -0.32
CA ASN A 39 -6.77 39.77 -0.68
C ASN A 39 -7.80 40.49 0.22
N THR A 40 -7.40 40.93 1.41
CA THR A 40 -8.25 41.74 2.31
C THR A 40 -7.43 42.54 3.31
N LEU A 41 -7.90 43.76 3.66
CA LEU A 41 -7.39 44.56 4.77
C LEU A 41 -8.25 44.48 6.06
N GLU A 42 -9.39 43.75 6.04
CA GLU A 42 -10.24 43.53 7.24
C GLU A 42 -9.52 42.79 8.38
N SER A 43 -8.34 42.23 8.11
CA SER A 43 -7.48 41.57 9.10
C SER A 43 -6.02 41.96 8.88
N GLU A 44 -5.71 43.26 8.85
CA GLU A 44 -4.35 43.77 8.67
C GLU A 44 -3.33 43.15 9.66
N GLU A 45 -3.76 42.81 10.88
CA GLU A 45 -2.98 42.08 11.89
C GLU A 45 -2.36 40.77 11.35
N LYS A 46 -3.05 40.07 10.44
CA LYS A 46 -2.57 38.85 9.76
C LYS A 46 -1.31 39.10 8.92
N TYR A 47 -1.03 40.36 8.55
CA TYR A 47 0.02 40.75 7.61
C TYR A 47 1.16 41.55 8.27
N GLN A 48 1.15 41.75 9.60
CA GLN A 48 2.24 42.50 10.28
C GLN A 48 3.60 41.81 10.12
N TRP A 49 3.63 40.47 10.10
CA TRP A 49 4.85 39.69 9.83
C TRP A 49 5.52 40.03 8.48
N LEU A 50 4.77 40.54 7.48
CA LEU A 50 5.36 41.04 6.23
C LEU A 50 6.15 42.34 6.45
N LYS A 51 5.62 43.23 7.29
CA LYS A 51 6.30 44.49 7.66
C LYS A 51 7.54 44.23 8.53
N GLU A 52 7.53 43.13 9.29
CA GLU A 52 8.63 42.68 10.15
C GLU A 52 9.78 41.98 9.37
N LEU A 53 9.58 41.60 8.09
CA LEU A 53 10.62 40.90 7.30
C LEU A 53 11.88 41.75 7.04
N CYS A 54 11.73 43.07 7.01
CA CYS A 54 12.82 44.03 6.89
C CYS A 54 12.74 44.98 8.09
N PRO A 55 13.53 44.76 9.17
CA PRO A 55 13.40 45.52 10.41
C PRO A 55 13.78 47.01 10.31
N GLU A 56 14.66 47.36 9.38
CA GLU A 56 15.12 48.75 9.13
C GLU A 56 14.93 49.12 7.65
N PRO A 57 13.68 49.21 7.15
CA PRO A 57 13.42 49.44 5.74
C PRO A 57 13.55 50.93 5.41
N ALA A 58 14.15 51.26 4.26
CA ALA A 58 14.32 52.66 3.82
C ALA A 58 12.97 53.39 3.65
N HIS A 59 11.90 52.66 3.30
CA HIS A 59 10.53 53.15 3.17
C HIS A 59 9.56 52.12 3.78
N PRO A 60 8.48 52.56 4.46
CA PRO A 60 7.52 51.64 5.07
C PRO A 60 6.77 50.81 4.02
N LEU A 61 6.44 49.56 4.38
CA LEU A 61 5.65 48.67 3.52
C LEU A 61 4.19 49.15 3.43
N GLU A 62 3.75 49.53 2.23
CA GLU A 62 2.35 49.86 1.95
C GLU A 62 1.57 48.57 1.70
N LEU A 63 0.48 48.33 2.44
CA LEU A 63 -0.45 47.23 2.17
C LEU A 63 -1.66 47.77 1.39
N VAL A 64 -2.07 47.07 0.32
CA VAL A 64 -3.27 47.42 -0.47
C VAL A 64 -4.19 46.21 -0.62
N GLU A 65 -5.50 46.44 -0.54
CA GLU A 65 -6.48 45.39 -0.88
C GLU A 65 -6.61 45.25 -2.40
N ALA A 66 -6.24 44.09 -2.94
CA ALA A 66 -6.56 43.69 -4.30
C ALA A 66 -6.66 42.17 -4.42
N ASP A 67 -7.54 41.70 -5.29
CA ASP A 67 -7.89 40.28 -5.44
C ASP A 67 -7.96 39.91 -6.92
N ILE A 68 -7.34 38.79 -7.29
CA ILE A 68 -7.33 38.31 -8.68
C ILE A 68 -8.72 37.92 -9.18
N MET A 69 -9.65 37.63 -8.25
CA MET A 69 -11.08 37.40 -8.53
C MET A 69 -11.90 38.70 -8.67
N LYS A 70 -11.31 39.89 -8.41
CA LYS A 70 -11.97 41.20 -8.44
C LYS A 70 -11.24 42.17 -9.39
N PRO A 71 -11.47 42.11 -10.72
CA PRO A 71 -10.76 42.94 -11.70
C PRO A 71 -10.68 44.44 -11.37
N ASP A 72 -11.77 45.01 -10.85
CA ASP A 72 -11.86 46.44 -10.52
C ASP A 72 -10.90 46.89 -9.40
N SER A 73 -10.36 45.96 -8.60
CA SER A 73 -9.44 46.26 -7.49
C SER A 73 -8.02 46.63 -7.93
N TRP A 74 -7.64 46.36 -9.19
CA TRP A 74 -6.26 46.56 -9.64
C TRP A 74 -5.92 48.01 -9.99
N ALA A 75 -6.90 48.82 -10.39
CA ALA A 75 -6.66 50.22 -10.78
C ALA A 75 -6.11 51.08 -9.64
N SER A 76 -6.59 50.88 -8.40
CA SER A 76 -6.07 51.55 -7.20
C SER A 76 -4.71 51.01 -6.77
N ALA A 77 -4.49 49.69 -6.87
CA ALA A 77 -3.22 49.06 -6.50
C ALA A 77 -2.06 49.44 -7.43
N VAL A 78 -2.31 49.59 -8.73
CA VAL A 78 -1.30 49.91 -9.75
C VAL A 78 -1.00 51.43 -9.85
N LYS A 79 -1.87 52.29 -9.30
CA LYS A 79 -1.73 53.75 -9.36
C LYS A 79 -0.37 54.24 -8.84
N ASP A 80 0.31 55.07 -9.64
CA ASP A 80 1.63 55.65 -9.35
C ASP A 80 2.79 54.61 -9.23
N CYS A 81 2.56 53.33 -9.55
CA CYS A 81 3.61 52.32 -9.59
C CYS A 81 4.48 52.47 -10.84
N ALA A 82 5.80 52.34 -10.67
CA ALA A 82 6.76 52.27 -11.77
C ALA A 82 7.01 50.82 -12.22
N TYR A 83 6.83 49.86 -11.31
CA TYR A 83 7.10 48.45 -11.52
C TYR A 83 5.97 47.58 -10.94
N VAL A 84 5.65 46.47 -11.60
CA VAL A 84 4.71 45.46 -11.08
C VAL A 84 5.32 44.06 -11.17
N LEU A 85 5.40 43.38 -10.03
CA LEU A 85 5.84 41.98 -9.91
C LEU A 85 4.59 41.12 -9.69
N HIS A 86 4.16 40.43 -10.75
CA HIS A 86 2.88 39.73 -10.80
C HIS A 86 3.04 38.24 -10.43
N LEU A 87 2.80 37.89 -9.16
CA LEU A 87 2.78 36.51 -8.66
C LEU A 87 1.37 35.99 -8.35
N ALA A 88 0.37 36.87 -8.19
CA ALA A 88 -0.99 36.47 -7.82
C ALA A 88 -1.56 35.43 -8.80
N SER A 89 -2.14 34.36 -8.27
CA SER A 89 -2.72 33.27 -9.06
C SER A 89 -3.89 32.63 -8.29
N PRO A 90 -4.99 32.22 -8.97
CA PRO A 90 -6.05 31.45 -8.31
C PRO A 90 -5.59 30.05 -7.82
N PHE A 91 -4.40 29.60 -8.22
CA PHE A 91 -3.78 28.36 -7.72
C PHE A 91 -3.00 28.52 -6.40
N SER A 92 -3.02 29.70 -5.77
CA SER A 92 -2.42 29.98 -4.46
C SER A 92 -3.19 29.33 -3.29
N GLY A 93 -3.31 28.00 -3.31
CA GLY A 93 -3.94 27.19 -2.27
C GLY A 93 -4.21 25.77 -2.77
N GLY A 94 -3.55 24.76 -2.18
CA GLY A 94 -3.49 23.40 -2.75
C GLY A 94 -4.78 22.57 -2.82
N PHE A 95 -5.93 23.16 -2.48
CA PHE A 95 -7.26 22.53 -2.49
C PHE A 95 -8.36 23.56 -2.81
N ALA A 96 -8.35 24.14 -4.01
CA ALA A 96 -9.43 25.02 -4.46
C ALA A 96 -10.77 24.25 -4.59
N PRO A 97 -11.92 24.84 -4.21
CA PRO A 97 -13.24 24.20 -4.28
C PRO A 97 -13.94 24.34 -5.65
N HIS A 98 -13.32 25.06 -6.58
CA HIS A 98 -13.87 25.41 -7.90
C HIS A 98 -13.68 24.32 -8.95
N SER A 99 -14.43 24.38 -10.05
CA SER A 99 -14.17 23.46 -11.16
C SER A 99 -12.82 23.74 -11.82
N GLU A 100 -12.26 22.71 -12.44
CA GLU A 100 -10.90 22.75 -12.96
C GLU A 100 -10.77 23.74 -14.14
N GLU A 101 -11.86 24.02 -14.87
CA GLU A 101 -11.90 25.02 -15.94
C GLU A 101 -12.01 26.47 -15.41
N GLU A 102 -12.79 26.70 -14.33
CA GLU A 102 -12.94 28.03 -13.68
C GLU A 102 -11.57 28.62 -13.27
N LEU A 103 -10.69 27.80 -12.72
CA LEU A 103 -9.37 28.24 -12.24
C LEU A 103 -8.42 28.65 -13.37
N ALA A 104 -8.52 28.01 -14.54
CA ALA A 104 -7.73 28.38 -15.71
C ALA A 104 -8.26 29.68 -16.34
N GLN A 105 -9.58 29.84 -16.41
CA GLN A 105 -10.22 31.07 -16.90
C GLN A 105 -9.94 32.26 -15.98
N SER A 106 -10.06 32.08 -14.67
CA SER A 106 -9.71 33.07 -13.64
C SER A 106 -8.28 33.57 -13.78
N GLY A 107 -7.31 32.69 -14.07
CA GLY A 107 -5.93 33.09 -14.29
C GLY A 107 -5.76 34.00 -15.51
N ILE A 108 -6.46 33.70 -16.62
CA ILE A 108 -6.46 34.51 -17.84
C ILE A 108 -7.08 35.89 -17.57
N GLU A 109 -8.24 35.93 -16.92
CA GLU A 109 -8.98 37.16 -16.63
C GLU A 109 -8.24 38.06 -15.63
N GLY A 110 -7.69 37.47 -14.57
CA GLY A 110 -6.92 38.17 -13.54
C GLY A 110 -5.63 38.79 -14.09
N THR A 111 -4.86 38.03 -14.88
CA THR A 111 -3.66 38.56 -15.55
C THR A 111 -4.03 39.66 -16.56
N LYS A 112 -5.11 39.53 -17.33
CA LYS A 112 -5.60 40.63 -18.19
C LYS A 112 -5.97 41.87 -17.40
N ALA A 113 -6.69 41.74 -16.29
CA ALA A 113 -7.11 42.88 -15.46
C ALA A 113 -5.90 43.66 -14.89
N ILE A 114 -4.87 42.95 -14.42
CA ILE A 114 -3.62 43.56 -13.92
C ILE A 114 -2.88 44.27 -15.05
N LEU A 115 -2.70 43.63 -16.20
CA LEU A 115 -1.98 44.23 -17.35
C LEU A 115 -2.75 45.42 -17.95
N GLN A 116 -4.08 45.39 -17.96
CA GLN A 116 -4.93 46.52 -18.34
C GLN A 116 -4.78 47.69 -17.37
N ALA A 117 -4.78 47.43 -16.05
CA ALA A 117 -4.50 48.46 -15.05
C ALA A 117 -3.09 49.06 -15.19
N CYS A 118 -2.08 48.27 -15.59
CA CYS A 118 -0.75 48.79 -15.96
C CYS A 118 -0.83 49.73 -17.16
N ALA A 119 -1.44 49.30 -18.26
CA ALA A 119 -1.56 50.09 -19.49
C ALA A 119 -2.36 51.39 -19.30
N ASP A 120 -3.42 51.38 -18.49
CA ASP A 120 -4.25 52.55 -18.22
C ASP A 120 -3.68 53.47 -17.13
N SER A 121 -2.74 53.00 -16.32
CA SER A 121 -2.03 53.87 -15.35
C SER A 121 -1.11 54.89 -16.04
N GLY A 122 -0.49 54.51 -17.16
CA GLY A 122 0.58 55.27 -17.81
C GLY A 122 1.87 55.44 -17.00
N THR A 123 1.96 54.91 -15.76
CA THR A 123 3.14 55.06 -14.88
C THR A 123 4.02 53.82 -14.85
N VAL A 124 3.44 52.63 -15.10
CA VAL A 124 4.18 51.36 -15.07
C VAL A 124 5.15 51.30 -16.25
N ARG A 125 6.45 51.32 -15.95
CA ARG A 125 7.52 51.09 -16.93
C ARG A 125 7.63 49.62 -17.31
N ARG A 126 7.55 48.72 -16.31
CA ARG A 126 7.82 47.29 -16.50
C ARG A 126 6.94 46.40 -15.63
N VAL A 127 6.47 45.30 -16.22
CA VAL A 127 5.86 44.17 -15.52
C VAL A 127 6.82 42.98 -15.55
N VAL A 128 7.01 42.33 -14.40
CA VAL A 128 7.67 41.03 -14.29
C VAL A 128 6.62 40.00 -13.89
N LEU A 129 6.26 39.09 -14.80
CA LEU A 129 5.29 38.03 -14.56
C LEU A 129 5.96 36.77 -14.00
N THR A 130 5.39 36.21 -12.95
CA THR A 130 5.76 34.87 -12.46
C THR A 130 4.92 33.82 -13.18
N SER A 131 5.58 32.99 -13.97
CA SER A 131 5.01 31.79 -14.60
C SER A 131 5.55 30.55 -13.87
N SER A 132 5.80 29.46 -14.59
CA SER A 132 6.49 28.27 -14.10
C SER A 132 7.22 27.57 -15.25
N THR A 133 8.19 26.70 -14.96
CA THR A 133 8.70 25.74 -15.96
C THR A 133 7.60 24.81 -16.49
N VAL A 134 6.44 24.70 -15.83
CA VAL A 134 5.24 24.00 -16.35
C VAL A 134 4.71 24.64 -17.65
N ALA A 135 4.91 25.94 -17.86
CA ALA A 135 4.57 26.59 -19.13
C ALA A 135 5.54 26.22 -20.28
N ILE A 136 6.74 25.77 -19.93
CA ILE A 136 7.82 25.34 -20.85
C ILE A 136 7.72 23.84 -21.11
N HIS A 137 7.58 23.03 -20.06
CA HIS A 137 7.32 21.60 -20.15
C HIS A 137 6.49 21.06 -18.96
N GLY A 138 5.22 20.78 -19.23
CA GLY A 138 4.28 20.11 -18.34
C GLY A 138 3.79 18.74 -18.84
N ASP A 139 4.31 18.25 -19.97
CA ASP A 139 3.92 16.94 -20.52
C ASP A 139 4.41 15.79 -19.60
N THR A 140 3.70 14.65 -19.62
CA THR A 140 4.15 13.43 -18.91
C THR A 140 4.94 12.49 -19.80
N ASN A 141 4.91 12.71 -21.11
CA ASN A 141 5.84 12.16 -22.09
C ASN A 141 7.14 12.97 -22.01
N VAL A 142 8.25 12.26 -21.78
CA VAL A 142 9.56 12.87 -21.60
C VAL A 142 10.38 12.55 -22.83
N GLU A 143 10.74 13.59 -23.56
CA GLU A 143 11.76 13.56 -24.59
C GLU A 143 13.13 13.60 -23.90
N ASP A 144 14.13 12.88 -24.42
CA ASP A 144 15.49 12.95 -23.87
C ASP A 144 16.21 14.21 -24.38
N LYS A 145 15.72 15.37 -23.93
CA LYS A 145 16.24 16.69 -24.27
C LYS A 145 16.34 17.60 -23.06
N VAL A 146 17.08 18.69 -23.23
CA VAL A 146 17.11 19.82 -22.30
C VAL A 146 16.13 20.87 -22.82
N TYR A 147 15.21 21.31 -21.98
CA TYR A 147 14.20 22.31 -22.29
C TYR A 147 14.74 23.73 -22.06
N SER A 148 14.42 24.63 -22.97
CA SER A 148 14.90 26.02 -23.02
C SER A 148 13.77 27.03 -22.86
N GLU A 149 14.06 28.31 -22.73
CA GLU A 149 13.05 29.37 -22.76
C GLU A 149 12.31 29.50 -24.10
N SER A 150 12.77 28.84 -25.16
CA SER A 150 12.05 28.74 -26.44
C SER A 150 10.98 27.65 -26.47
N ASP A 151 11.05 26.66 -25.57
CA ASP A 151 10.09 25.56 -25.50
C ASP A 151 8.76 26.00 -24.86
N TRP A 152 7.66 25.41 -25.33
CA TRP A 152 6.31 25.63 -24.80
C TRP A 152 5.57 24.31 -24.62
N SER A 153 4.84 24.18 -23.51
CA SER A 153 3.98 23.03 -23.25
C SER A 153 2.83 22.92 -24.26
N ASN A 154 2.67 21.74 -24.84
CA ASN A 154 1.55 21.41 -25.72
C ASN A 154 0.24 21.32 -24.89
N ILE A 155 -0.73 22.17 -25.19
CA ILE A 155 -2.03 22.26 -24.48
C ILE A 155 -3.16 21.45 -25.14
N ASP A 156 -2.89 20.85 -26.30
CA ASP A 156 -3.84 20.14 -27.16
C ASP A 156 -3.68 18.61 -27.08
N ASN A 157 -2.60 18.13 -26.44
CA ASN A 157 -2.33 16.71 -26.22
C ASN A 157 -3.33 16.13 -25.20
N GLN A 158 -4.08 15.08 -25.58
CA GLN A 158 -5.30 14.61 -24.91
C GLN A 158 -5.13 14.02 -23.49
N THR A 159 -3.93 14.07 -22.91
CA THR A 159 -3.58 13.43 -21.63
C THR A 159 -3.37 14.40 -20.48
N HIS A 160 -3.54 15.71 -20.66
CA HIS A 160 -2.97 16.68 -19.73
C HIS A 160 -3.84 17.15 -18.58
N ASP A 161 -3.16 17.22 -17.45
CA ASP A 161 -3.57 17.81 -16.19
C ASP A 161 -3.91 19.30 -16.40
N ILE A 162 -5.04 19.75 -15.84
CA ILE A 162 -5.48 21.15 -15.92
C ILE A 162 -4.40 22.10 -15.40
N TYR A 163 -3.58 21.65 -14.43
CA TYR A 163 -2.45 22.40 -13.91
C TYR A 163 -1.45 22.87 -14.99
N VAL A 164 -1.35 22.17 -16.12
CA VAL A 164 -0.55 22.64 -17.27
C VAL A 164 -1.21 23.84 -17.94
N ARG A 165 -2.52 23.77 -18.19
CA ARG A 165 -3.28 24.83 -18.87
C ARG A 165 -3.30 26.12 -18.04
N SER A 166 -3.43 26.03 -16.71
CA SER A 166 -3.43 27.19 -15.83
C SER A 166 -2.08 27.90 -15.68
N ASN A 167 -0.98 27.26 -16.05
CA ASN A 167 0.34 27.90 -16.15
C ASN A 167 0.62 28.44 -17.56
N VAL A 168 0.25 27.70 -18.62
CA VAL A 168 0.51 28.11 -20.02
C VAL A 168 -0.36 29.30 -20.45
N LEU A 169 -1.66 29.28 -20.14
CA LEU A 169 -2.61 30.21 -20.73
C LEU A 169 -2.46 31.66 -20.22
N PRO A 170 -2.23 31.94 -18.93
CA PRO A 170 -1.95 33.30 -18.47
C PRO A 170 -0.63 33.84 -19.02
N GLU A 171 0.41 33.02 -19.16
CA GLU A 171 1.69 33.46 -19.72
C GLU A 171 1.55 33.85 -21.21
N LYS A 172 0.91 33.01 -22.03
CA LYS A 172 0.60 33.37 -23.43
C LYS A 172 -0.24 34.63 -23.51
N THR A 173 -1.27 34.73 -22.66
CA THR A 173 -2.15 35.89 -22.57
C THR A 173 -1.37 37.19 -22.28
N ALA A 174 -0.35 37.14 -21.42
CA ALA A 174 0.48 38.30 -21.13
C ALA A 174 1.34 38.74 -22.33
N TRP A 175 1.96 37.78 -23.03
CA TRP A 175 2.71 38.04 -24.25
C TRP A 175 1.84 38.61 -25.38
N ASP A 176 0.67 38.02 -25.61
CA ASP A 176 -0.26 38.48 -26.63
C ASP A 176 -0.82 39.87 -26.28
N PHE A 177 -1.17 40.13 -25.01
CA PHE A 177 -1.66 41.44 -24.56
C PHE A 177 -0.64 42.56 -24.77
N VAL A 178 0.61 42.39 -24.31
CA VAL A 178 1.66 43.44 -24.44
C VAL A 178 2.07 43.67 -25.89
N LYS A 179 1.90 42.67 -26.76
CA LYS A 179 2.09 42.76 -28.21
C LYS A 179 0.94 43.47 -28.94
N GLU A 180 -0.28 43.42 -28.40
CA GLU A 180 -1.48 44.09 -28.94
C GLU A 180 -1.70 45.52 -28.39
N LEU A 181 -0.95 45.93 -27.36
CA LEU A 181 -1.00 47.30 -26.83
C LEU A 181 -0.56 48.37 -27.86
N GLU A 182 -1.23 49.52 -27.81
CA GLU A 182 -0.76 50.75 -28.46
C GLU A 182 0.61 51.16 -27.88
N GLU A 183 1.55 51.60 -28.74
CA GLU A 183 2.90 52.05 -28.32
C GLU A 183 2.86 53.21 -27.30
N SER A 184 1.75 53.97 -27.23
CA SER A 184 1.47 55.03 -26.25
C SER A 184 1.20 54.52 -24.82
N LYS A 185 0.82 53.25 -24.66
CA LYS A 185 0.47 52.59 -23.38
C LYS A 185 1.40 51.42 -23.03
N LYS A 186 2.43 51.19 -23.83
CA LYS A 186 3.23 49.98 -23.81
C LYS A 186 4.27 50.01 -22.68
N PHE A 187 4.40 48.90 -21.98
CA PHE A 187 5.38 48.70 -20.91
C PHE A 187 6.29 47.50 -21.22
N GLU A 188 7.50 47.51 -20.67
CA GLU A 188 8.46 46.42 -20.76
C GLU A 188 7.89 45.15 -20.07
N LEU A 189 7.96 43.97 -20.70
CA LEU A 189 7.56 42.69 -20.08
C LEU A 189 8.77 41.78 -19.91
N ALA A 190 8.91 41.17 -18.72
CA ALA A 190 9.81 40.05 -18.46
C ALA A 190 9.02 38.91 -17.79
N VAL A 191 9.39 37.66 -18.05
CA VAL A 191 8.75 36.49 -17.44
C VAL A 191 9.79 35.63 -16.72
N VAL A 192 9.50 35.27 -15.46
CA VAL A 192 10.31 34.35 -14.68
C VAL A 192 9.58 33.01 -14.61
N ASN A 193 10.24 31.93 -15.04
CA ASN A 193 9.71 30.57 -15.06
C ASN A 193 10.41 29.71 -13.99
N PRO A 194 10.03 29.81 -12.71
CA PRO A 194 10.57 28.96 -11.65
C PRO A 194 10.17 27.50 -11.80
N SER A 195 11.08 26.62 -11.40
CA SER A 195 10.86 25.17 -11.23
C SER A 195 10.20 24.86 -9.87
N LEU A 196 10.45 23.71 -9.24
CA LEU A 196 9.93 23.44 -7.90
C LEU A 196 10.63 24.33 -6.87
N VAL A 197 9.99 25.43 -6.47
CA VAL A 197 10.54 26.36 -5.47
C VAL A 197 10.57 25.68 -4.09
N LEU A 198 11.76 25.51 -3.54
CA LEU A 198 12.02 25.11 -2.15
C LEU A 198 12.84 26.22 -1.44
N GLY A 199 13.27 26.02 -0.20
CA GLY A 199 13.96 27.04 0.61
C GLY A 199 13.15 27.53 1.83
N PRO A 200 13.69 28.45 2.63
CA PRO A 200 13.14 28.80 3.94
C PRO A 200 11.78 29.52 3.86
N VAL A 201 10.83 29.15 4.73
CA VAL A 201 9.55 29.87 4.92
C VAL A 201 9.64 30.94 6.01
N PHE A 202 8.83 31.98 5.92
CA PHE A 202 8.69 33.03 6.96
C PHE A 202 7.41 32.92 7.80
N ASN A 203 6.48 32.05 7.42
CA ASN A 203 5.19 31.90 8.08
C ASN A 203 4.79 30.42 8.20
N GLY A 204 3.65 30.14 8.84
CA GLY A 204 3.12 28.80 9.05
C GLY A 204 2.32 28.22 7.86
N GLU A 205 2.42 28.79 6.66
CA GLU A 205 1.53 28.45 5.54
C GLU A 205 2.02 27.24 4.72
N VAL A 206 1.13 26.29 4.46
CA VAL A 206 1.46 25.04 3.75
C VAL A 206 1.15 25.15 2.26
N THR A 207 2.19 25.36 1.46
CA THR A 207 2.14 25.27 -0.01
C THR A 207 2.41 23.86 -0.52
N ILE A 208 2.05 23.58 -1.78
CA ILE A 208 2.32 22.30 -2.46
C ILE A 208 3.81 21.92 -2.39
N SER A 209 4.72 22.90 -2.50
CA SER A 209 6.16 22.69 -2.37
C SER A 209 6.58 22.31 -0.95
N THR A 210 6.15 23.07 0.06
CA THR A 210 6.49 22.78 1.48
C THR A 210 5.99 21.41 1.93
N GLU A 211 4.84 20.97 1.40
CA GLU A 211 4.24 19.67 1.70
C GLU A 211 5.15 18.49 1.30
N ILE A 212 6.05 18.66 0.32
CA ILE A 212 7.03 17.62 -0.07
C ILE A 212 8.05 17.38 1.06
N VAL A 213 8.59 18.44 1.65
CA VAL A 213 9.56 18.35 2.77
C VAL A 213 8.84 17.95 4.06
N LYS A 214 7.67 18.55 4.34
CA LYS A 214 6.81 18.23 5.49
C LYS A 214 6.45 16.74 5.55
N ARG A 215 5.97 16.15 4.44
CA ARG A 215 5.59 14.72 4.39
C ARG A 215 6.77 13.76 4.57
N LEU A 216 7.99 14.16 4.21
CA LEU A 216 9.20 13.38 4.50
C LEU A 216 9.57 13.41 5.99
N LEU A 217 9.50 14.58 6.64
CA LEU A 217 9.77 14.74 8.08
C LEU A 217 8.71 14.05 8.95
N GLU A 218 7.43 14.16 8.57
CA GLU A 218 6.29 13.49 9.22
C GLU A 218 6.17 11.99 8.87
N ARG A 219 6.92 11.52 7.86
CA ARG A 219 6.88 10.12 7.37
C ARG A 219 5.47 9.68 6.91
N SER A 220 4.70 10.59 6.31
CA SER A 220 3.27 10.39 6.01
C SER A 220 2.97 9.75 4.64
N LEU A 221 3.96 9.67 3.74
CA LEU A 221 3.84 8.97 2.44
C LEU A 221 5.06 8.08 2.11
N PRO A 222 4.90 7.09 1.22
CA PRO A 222 6.03 6.38 0.60
C PRO A 222 6.79 7.30 -0.37
N THR A 223 8.06 6.96 -0.62
CA THR A 223 8.98 7.73 -1.48
C THR A 223 9.02 7.10 -2.89
N PRO A 224 8.22 7.53 -3.88
CA PRO A 224 8.33 7.04 -5.26
C PRO A 224 9.65 7.48 -5.92
N LYS A 225 10.12 6.72 -6.92
CA LYS A 225 11.26 7.12 -7.77
C LYS A 225 10.80 8.21 -8.77
N ILE A 226 10.63 9.43 -8.30
CA ILE A 226 10.40 10.62 -9.13
C ILE A 226 11.59 11.58 -9.01
N ASN A 227 11.81 12.36 -10.06
CA ASN A 227 12.80 13.43 -10.11
C ASN A 227 12.10 14.79 -10.09
N PHE A 228 12.73 15.78 -9.45
CA PHE A 228 12.30 17.17 -9.40
C PHE A 228 13.43 18.06 -9.92
N SER A 229 13.10 18.97 -10.83
CA SER A 229 13.88 20.18 -11.07
C SER A 229 13.50 21.21 -10.00
N ILE A 230 14.47 21.71 -9.24
CA ILE A 230 14.31 22.49 -8.00
C ILE A 230 14.98 23.85 -8.17
N CYS A 231 14.42 24.88 -7.54
CA CYS A 231 15.07 26.17 -7.31
C CYS A 231 14.91 26.62 -5.86
N ASP A 232 15.80 27.51 -5.39
CA ASP A 232 15.64 28.16 -4.08
C ASP A 232 14.74 29.40 -4.20
N VAL A 233 13.88 29.63 -3.21
CA VAL A 233 13.02 30.82 -3.14
C VAL A 233 13.83 32.13 -3.14
N ARG A 234 15.05 32.10 -2.61
CA ARG A 234 16.02 33.21 -2.66
C ARG A 234 16.52 33.47 -4.09
N ASP A 235 16.83 32.40 -4.84
CA ASP A 235 17.19 32.49 -6.26
C ASP A 235 16.03 33.08 -7.08
N VAL A 236 14.80 32.64 -6.80
CA VAL A 236 13.58 33.12 -7.49
C VAL A 236 13.32 34.60 -7.16
N ALA A 237 13.45 35.02 -5.90
CA ALA A 237 13.28 36.42 -5.53
C ALA A 237 14.33 37.33 -6.17
N MET A 238 15.60 36.91 -6.16
CA MET A 238 16.68 37.61 -6.85
C MET A 238 16.44 37.68 -8.36
N ALA A 239 15.98 36.59 -8.99
CA ALA A 239 15.64 36.60 -10.42
C ALA A 239 14.53 37.60 -10.77
N HIS A 240 13.51 37.79 -9.93
CA HIS A 240 12.49 38.83 -10.14
C HIS A 240 13.07 40.24 -9.99
N PHE A 241 13.93 40.49 -8.99
CA PHE A 241 14.60 41.78 -8.83
C PHE A 241 15.53 42.12 -10.02
N LYS A 242 16.29 41.13 -10.50
CA LYS A 242 17.15 41.28 -11.69
C LYS A 242 16.33 41.47 -12.96
N ALA A 243 15.22 40.74 -13.12
CA ALA A 243 14.27 40.95 -14.22
C ALA A 243 13.55 42.31 -14.16
N MET A 244 13.39 42.91 -12.97
CA MET A 244 12.86 44.26 -12.79
C MET A 244 13.86 45.35 -13.19
N THR A 245 15.15 45.13 -12.96
CA THR A 245 16.20 46.16 -13.04
C THR A 245 17.06 46.12 -14.30
N LEU A 246 17.39 44.94 -14.84
CA LEU A 246 18.32 44.79 -15.96
C LEU A 246 17.64 45.00 -17.32
N PRO A 247 18.19 45.80 -18.26
CA PRO A 247 17.62 45.94 -19.61
C PRO A 247 17.51 44.61 -20.36
N ASP A 248 18.56 43.78 -20.29
CA ASP A 248 18.70 42.53 -21.04
C ASP A 248 17.72 41.42 -20.59
N ALA A 249 16.89 41.69 -19.59
CA ALA A 249 15.84 40.80 -19.12
C ALA A 249 14.46 41.04 -19.78
N VAL A 250 14.29 42.14 -20.53
CA VAL A 250 13.03 42.52 -21.20
C VAL A 250 12.78 41.68 -22.46
N ASP A 251 11.51 41.54 -22.84
CA ASP A 251 11.00 40.75 -23.97
C ASP A 251 11.44 39.28 -23.93
N HIS A 252 11.69 38.80 -22.71
CA HIS A 252 12.32 37.53 -22.45
C HIS A 252 11.67 36.77 -21.29
N ARG A 253 11.65 35.45 -21.48
CA ARG A 253 11.42 34.44 -20.46
C ARG A 253 12.78 34.05 -19.87
N HIS A 254 12.80 33.64 -18.60
CA HIS A 254 14.00 33.22 -17.87
C HIS A 254 13.68 32.00 -17.00
N ILE A 255 14.31 30.86 -17.24
CA ILE A 255 14.19 29.69 -16.37
C ILE A 255 14.92 29.96 -15.05
N VAL A 256 14.26 29.67 -13.92
CA VAL A 256 14.93 29.60 -12.61
C VAL A 256 14.93 28.16 -12.11
N CYS A 257 16.09 27.54 -12.21
CA CYS A 257 16.32 26.14 -11.85
C CYS A 257 17.74 25.98 -11.33
N SER A 258 17.87 25.59 -10.07
CA SER A 258 19.15 25.42 -9.37
C SER A 258 19.73 24.01 -9.60
N GLY A 259 18.87 23.02 -9.91
CA GLY A 259 19.29 21.72 -10.43
C GLY A 259 18.22 20.63 -10.33
N ASN A 260 18.58 19.40 -10.69
CA ASN A 260 17.72 18.21 -10.58
C ASN A 260 18.06 17.36 -9.35
N MET A 261 17.05 16.74 -8.74
CA MET A 261 17.23 15.78 -7.66
C MET A 261 16.13 14.71 -7.64
N TRP A 262 16.48 13.45 -7.34
CA TRP A 262 15.49 12.40 -7.08
C TRP A 262 14.88 12.56 -5.69
N TYR A 263 13.59 12.26 -5.52
CA TYR A 263 12.92 12.37 -4.22
C TYR A 263 13.55 11.51 -3.12
N LYS A 264 14.24 10.42 -3.51
CA LYS A 264 15.10 9.62 -2.61
C LYS A 264 16.28 10.41 -2.05
N GLU A 265 16.91 11.25 -2.86
CA GLU A 265 18.09 12.06 -2.47
C GLU A 265 17.67 13.20 -1.54
N VAL A 266 16.55 13.87 -1.82
CA VAL A 266 15.88 14.79 -0.87
C VAL A 266 15.65 14.10 0.48
N ALA A 267 15.10 12.88 0.45
CA ALA A 267 14.88 12.07 1.66
C ALA A 267 16.18 11.56 2.31
N GLN A 268 17.30 11.47 1.59
CA GLN A 268 18.61 11.14 2.16
C GLN A 268 19.27 12.35 2.83
N ILE A 269 19.17 13.54 2.25
CA ILE A 269 19.63 14.81 2.83
C ILE A 269 18.90 15.06 4.15
N LEU A 270 17.57 15.02 4.15
CA LEU A 270 16.77 15.18 5.36
C LEU A 270 17.03 14.06 6.40
N SER A 271 17.30 12.82 5.95
CA SER A 271 17.67 11.71 6.86
C SER A 271 19.09 11.81 7.41
N LYS A 272 20.01 12.54 6.76
CA LYS A 272 21.34 12.85 7.31
C LYS A 272 21.22 13.84 8.47
N GLU A 273 20.48 14.93 8.27
CA GLU A 273 20.44 16.07 9.19
C GLU A 273 19.44 15.90 10.34
N PHE A 274 18.24 15.42 10.06
CA PHE A 274 17.13 15.41 11.03
C PHE A 274 16.96 14.07 11.78
N LYS A 275 17.63 13.01 11.36
CA LYS A 275 17.59 11.70 12.06
C LYS A 275 18.31 11.72 13.42
N PRO A 276 19.49 12.35 13.60
CA PRO A 276 20.04 12.60 14.94
C PRO A 276 19.08 13.39 15.84
N GLN A 277 18.30 14.29 15.22
CA GLN A 277 17.31 15.17 15.85
C GLN A 277 15.92 14.52 16.06
N GLY A 278 15.81 13.20 15.84
CA GLY A 278 14.63 12.40 16.18
C GLY A 278 13.59 12.22 15.07
N TYR A 279 13.79 12.78 13.87
CA TYR A 279 12.89 12.57 12.72
C TYR A 279 13.20 11.25 12.01
N ASN A 280 12.17 10.57 11.48
CA ASN A 280 12.31 9.22 10.92
C ASN A 280 11.99 9.20 9.42
N VAL A 281 12.81 9.90 8.63
CA VAL A 281 12.61 10.17 7.20
C VAL A 281 12.71 8.89 6.34
N PRO A 282 11.79 8.65 5.39
CA PRO A 282 11.79 7.45 4.55
C PRO A 282 12.75 7.54 3.35
N SER A 283 14.04 7.26 3.56
CA SER A 283 15.12 7.42 2.56
C SER A 283 15.26 6.28 1.53
N MET A 284 14.19 5.53 1.21
CA MET A 284 14.21 4.36 0.32
C MET A 284 13.07 4.37 -0.69
N ASN A 285 13.37 4.05 -1.95
CA ASN A 285 12.38 3.99 -3.03
C ASN A 285 11.29 2.94 -2.76
N CYS A 286 10.03 3.35 -2.92
CA CYS A 286 8.89 2.44 -2.95
C CYS A 286 8.90 1.62 -4.26
N PRO A 287 8.73 0.28 -4.21
CA PRO A 287 8.67 -0.55 -5.41
C PRO A 287 7.51 -0.14 -6.33
N TYR A 288 7.76 -0.09 -7.65
CA TYR A 288 6.77 0.33 -8.65
C TYR A 288 5.44 -0.44 -8.54
N VAL A 289 5.49 -1.75 -8.30
CA VAL A 289 4.28 -2.60 -8.13
C VAL A 289 3.42 -2.14 -6.93
N ALA A 290 4.04 -1.69 -5.84
CA ALA A 290 3.30 -1.17 -4.68
C ALA A 290 2.63 0.18 -4.97
N LEU A 291 3.32 1.07 -5.69
CA LEU A 291 2.77 2.33 -6.17
C LEU A 291 1.60 2.09 -7.14
N TRP A 292 1.77 1.17 -8.10
CA TRP A 292 0.76 0.80 -9.09
C TRP A 292 -0.50 0.23 -8.43
N VAL A 293 -0.36 -0.73 -7.49
CA VAL A 293 -1.50 -1.25 -6.71
C VAL A 293 -2.18 -0.13 -5.90
N THR A 294 -1.42 0.78 -5.30
CA THR A 294 -1.99 1.92 -4.54
C THR A 294 -2.74 2.90 -5.46
N GLY A 295 -2.26 3.11 -6.69
CA GLY A 295 -2.91 3.92 -7.74
C GLY A 295 -4.26 3.37 -8.23
N LEU A 296 -4.60 2.11 -7.93
CA LEU A 296 -5.95 1.56 -8.16
C LEU A 296 -6.99 2.12 -7.16
N PHE A 297 -6.53 2.63 -6.01
CA PHE A 297 -7.39 3.08 -4.90
C PHE A 297 -7.18 4.55 -4.50
N ASN A 298 -6.11 5.19 -4.97
CA ASN A 298 -5.77 6.58 -4.64
C ASN A 298 -5.45 7.38 -5.91
N LYS A 299 -6.29 8.38 -6.23
CA LYS A 299 -6.14 9.26 -7.41
C LYS A 299 -4.77 9.96 -7.44
N ASN A 300 -4.30 10.46 -6.30
CA ASN A 300 -3.07 11.25 -6.19
C ASN A 300 -1.81 10.39 -6.37
N VAL A 301 -1.89 9.09 -6.08
CA VAL A 301 -0.82 8.13 -6.44
C VAL A 301 -0.91 7.78 -7.93
N LYS A 302 -2.13 7.65 -8.49
CA LYS A 302 -2.36 7.35 -9.91
C LYS A 302 -1.80 8.44 -10.84
N SER A 303 -1.97 9.72 -10.53
CA SER A 303 -1.45 10.84 -11.33
C SER A 303 0.08 10.93 -11.32
N VAL A 304 0.74 10.39 -10.30
CA VAL A 304 2.22 10.35 -10.22
C VAL A 304 2.82 9.22 -11.06
N LEU A 305 2.08 8.12 -11.32
CA LEU A 305 2.60 6.94 -12.04
C LEU A 305 3.28 7.25 -13.40
N PRO A 306 2.74 8.13 -14.29
CA PRO A 306 3.37 8.47 -15.57
C PRO A 306 4.75 9.15 -15.44
N ARG A 307 5.06 9.76 -14.27
CA ARG A 307 6.32 10.45 -13.98
C ARG A 307 7.35 9.54 -13.30
N VAL A 308 6.98 8.33 -12.87
CA VAL A 308 7.89 7.44 -12.13
C VAL A 308 9.01 6.94 -13.04
N GLY A 309 10.25 7.17 -12.60
CA GLY A 309 11.48 6.72 -13.25
C GLY A 309 12.05 7.68 -14.28
N LYS A 310 11.35 8.76 -14.63
CA LYS A 310 11.77 9.78 -15.61
C LYS A 310 12.48 10.97 -14.95
N GLU A 311 13.27 11.69 -15.73
CA GLU A 311 14.00 12.91 -15.35
C GLU A 311 13.69 14.00 -16.39
N PHE A 312 13.61 15.27 -15.97
CA PHE A 312 13.36 16.42 -16.84
C PHE A 312 14.54 17.38 -16.68
N LYS A 313 15.10 17.95 -17.76
CA LYS A 313 16.27 18.86 -17.67
C LYS A 313 15.92 20.21 -18.28
N PHE A 314 16.33 21.28 -17.62
CA PHE A 314 16.17 22.64 -18.10
C PHE A 314 17.53 23.30 -18.26
N ASP A 315 17.69 24.10 -19.32
CA ASP A 315 18.80 25.04 -19.44
C ASP A 315 18.57 26.18 -18.43
N ASN A 316 19.60 26.56 -17.69
CA ASN A 316 19.58 27.68 -16.75
C ASN A 316 20.66 28.72 -17.07
N SER A 317 21.22 28.70 -18.28
CA SER A 317 22.25 29.63 -18.72
C SER A 317 21.82 31.09 -18.55
N ARG A 318 20.58 31.46 -18.91
CA ARG A 318 20.06 32.83 -18.76
C ARG A 318 20.01 33.32 -17.31
N MET A 319 19.66 32.43 -16.38
CA MET A 319 19.66 32.73 -14.93
C MET A 319 21.03 33.29 -14.48
N LYS A 320 22.11 32.72 -15.03
CA LYS A 320 23.49 33.11 -14.72
C LYS A 320 24.00 34.26 -15.60
N THR A 321 23.84 34.15 -16.92
CA THR A 321 24.46 35.08 -17.89
C THR A 321 23.64 36.35 -18.14
N THR A 322 22.31 36.27 -18.06
CA THR A 322 21.41 37.43 -18.26
C THR A 322 21.02 38.07 -16.92
N LEU A 323 20.67 37.27 -15.91
CA LEU A 323 20.21 37.80 -14.61
C LEU A 323 21.32 37.92 -13.56
N GLY A 324 22.48 37.26 -13.74
CA GLY A 324 23.57 37.29 -12.75
C GLY A 324 23.27 36.53 -11.46
N VAL A 325 22.35 35.55 -11.49
CA VAL A 325 21.93 34.77 -10.33
C VAL A 325 22.62 33.40 -10.36
N GLU A 326 23.63 33.23 -9.51
CA GLU A 326 24.20 31.91 -9.26
C GLU A 326 23.31 31.11 -8.29
N PRO A 327 22.98 29.84 -8.60
CA PRO A 327 22.01 29.06 -7.85
C PRO A 327 22.52 28.62 -6.48
N HIS A 328 21.65 28.67 -5.47
CA HIS A 328 21.90 28.08 -4.16
C HIS A 328 22.10 26.55 -4.24
N GLU A 329 22.92 26.02 -3.35
CA GLU A 329 23.17 24.58 -3.27
C GLU A 329 21.94 23.83 -2.73
N LEU A 330 21.41 22.89 -3.53
CA LEU A 330 20.14 22.22 -3.26
C LEU A 330 20.05 21.54 -1.88
N SER A 331 21.17 21.06 -1.31
CA SER A 331 21.09 20.44 0.03
C SER A 331 20.80 21.47 1.13
N ASN A 332 21.37 22.68 1.02
CA ASN A 332 21.10 23.79 1.94
C ASN A 332 19.68 24.32 1.73
N THR A 333 19.21 24.47 0.48
CA THR A 333 17.80 24.80 0.15
C THR A 333 16.81 23.85 0.84
N ILE A 334 17.08 22.55 0.82
CA ILE A 334 16.23 21.51 1.44
C ILE A 334 16.31 21.55 2.98
N VAL A 335 17.49 21.82 3.53
CA VAL A 335 17.72 21.88 4.98
C VAL A 335 17.16 23.16 5.60
N ASP A 336 17.32 24.32 4.98
CA ASP A 336 16.75 25.60 5.41
C ASP A 336 15.20 25.56 5.37
N MET A 337 14.62 24.93 4.34
CA MET A 337 13.18 24.68 4.30
C MET A 337 12.74 23.78 5.47
N ALA A 338 13.47 22.70 5.75
CA ALA A 338 13.13 21.80 6.85
C ALA A 338 13.23 22.48 8.22
N TYR A 339 14.27 23.29 8.47
CA TYR A 339 14.42 24.04 9.71
C TYR A 339 13.32 25.08 9.89
N SER A 340 13.07 25.94 8.89
CA SER A 340 12.01 26.95 8.96
C SER A 340 10.61 26.34 9.14
N LEU A 341 10.28 25.23 8.47
CA LEU A 341 9.03 24.51 8.69
C LEU A 341 8.89 23.95 10.12
N ILE A 342 10.00 23.62 10.79
CA ILE A 342 9.99 23.18 12.19
C ILE A 342 9.89 24.39 13.15
N GLU A 343 10.54 25.51 12.84
CA GLU A 343 10.48 26.73 13.66
C GLU A 343 9.09 27.38 13.63
N HIS A 344 8.50 27.57 12.45
CA HIS A 344 7.15 28.11 12.27
C HIS A 344 6.03 27.09 12.60
N GLY A 345 6.35 25.97 13.26
CA GLY A 345 5.39 25.02 13.82
C GLY A 345 4.66 24.12 12.81
N VAL A 346 4.93 24.28 11.51
CA VAL A 346 4.35 23.48 10.42
C VAL A 346 4.71 22.00 10.55
N VAL A 347 5.93 21.71 11.01
CA VAL A 347 6.40 20.38 11.40
C VAL A 347 6.65 20.36 12.91
N LYS A 348 6.05 19.40 13.61
CA LYS A 348 6.18 19.30 15.08
C LYS A 348 7.63 19.06 15.52
N LYS A 349 8.18 19.97 16.34
CA LYS A 349 9.46 19.82 17.06
C LYS A 349 9.48 18.51 17.88
N THR A 350 10.52 17.68 17.72
CA THR A 350 10.69 16.45 18.53
C THR A 350 11.44 16.74 19.84
N LYS A 351 11.37 15.82 20.81
CA LYS A 351 12.16 15.87 22.06
C LYS A 351 13.70 15.82 21.87
N LYS A 352 14.18 15.59 20.64
CA LYS A 352 15.62 15.55 20.28
C LYS A 352 16.03 16.65 19.31
N TYR A 353 15.11 17.52 18.92
CA TYR A 353 15.38 18.64 18.03
C TYR A 353 16.32 19.65 18.70
N LYS A 354 17.31 20.17 17.95
CA LYS A 354 18.36 21.06 18.48
C LYS A 354 18.42 22.44 17.80
N GLY A 355 17.52 22.71 16.84
CA GLY A 355 17.64 23.87 15.97
C GLY A 355 18.74 23.70 14.93
N GLN A 356 18.83 24.65 13.99
CA GLN A 356 19.93 24.73 13.04
C GLN A 356 21.22 25.07 13.79
N LYS A 357 22.27 24.27 13.57
CA LYS A 357 23.60 24.64 14.06
C LYS A 357 24.03 25.93 13.37
N LYS A 358 24.13 27.02 14.13
CA LYS A 358 24.86 28.20 13.68
C LYS A 358 26.35 27.88 13.77
N ASP A 359 27.01 27.74 12.62
CA ASP A 359 28.47 27.68 12.61
C ASP A 359 29.03 29.03 13.10
N GLY A 360 29.96 28.99 14.05
CA GLY A 360 30.81 30.14 14.41
C GLY A 360 30.28 31.15 15.44
N THR A 361 29.14 30.93 16.12
CA THR A 361 28.72 31.80 17.26
C THR A 361 28.46 31.02 18.54
N ALA A 362 29.12 31.44 19.63
CA ALA A 362 28.98 30.83 20.95
C ALA A 362 27.63 31.19 21.61
N PRO A 363 27.00 30.28 22.38
CA PRO A 363 25.81 30.61 23.16
C PRO A 363 26.18 31.53 24.33
N THR A 364 25.50 32.67 24.45
CA THR A 364 25.48 33.46 25.68
C THR A 364 24.65 32.75 26.75
N GLU A 365 25.13 32.75 27.99
CA GLU A 365 24.52 32.03 29.11
C GLU A 365 23.34 32.78 29.74
N GLU A 366 22.22 32.07 29.95
CA GLU A 366 21.16 32.35 30.94
C GLU A 366 20.17 31.15 30.89
N GLY A 367 19.84 30.43 31.98
CA GLY A 367 20.43 30.39 33.32
C GLY A 367 19.67 29.40 34.23
N ASP A 368 20.36 28.38 34.76
CA ASP A 368 19.94 27.47 35.85
C ASP A 368 18.64 26.61 35.66
N VAL A 369 18.36 25.54 36.42
CA VAL A 369 18.97 24.96 37.64
C VAL A 369 19.29 23.46 37.43
N ILE A 370 20.41 23.00 37.99
CA ILE A 370 20.87 21.60 38.00
C ILE A 370 20.29 20.81 39.20
N ILE A 371 19.96 19.53 39.00
CA ILE A 371 20.12 18.50 40.05
C ILE A 371 20.82 17.28 39.43
N GLU A 372 22.08 17.07 39.80
CA GLU A 372 22.87 15.88 39.46
C GLU A 372 23.27 15.08 40.71
N THR A 373 23.27 13.76 40.56
CA THR A 373 24.18 12.78 41.20
C THR A 373 24.32 11.66 40.15
N GLY A 374 25.46 11.32 39.55
CA GLY A 374 26.83 11.22 40.09
C GLY A 374 27.05 9.77 40.54
N GLY A 375 28.05 9.01 40.08
CA GLY A 375 29.07 9.20 39.02
C GLY A 375 29.38 7.85 38.34
N ASP A 376 30.55 7.53 37.77
CA ASP A 376 31.78 8.31 37.56
C ASP A 376 32.63 7.69 36.41
N ASP A 377 33.64 8.46 35.98
CA ASP A 377 34.88 8.08 35.28
C ASP A 377 34.94 7.66 33.78
N LYS A 378 36.14 7.91 33.26
CA LYS A 378 36.67 7.96 31.88
C LYS A 378 38.03 7.15 31.85
N PRO A 379 38.92 7.20 30.83
CA PRO A 379 38.93 7.91 29.53
C PRO A 379 39.28 7.05 28.29
N THR A 380 39.20 7.70 27.11
CA THR A 380 39.99 7.49 25.85
C THR A 380 40.05 6.08 25.21
N GLU A 381 40.46 5.91 23.94
CA GLU A 381 40.97 6.82 22.89
C GLU A 381 40.39 6.44 21.50
N VAL A 382 40.86 7.09 20.42
CA VAL A 382 40.45 6.81 19.02
C VAL A 382 41.69 6.84 18.13
N GLU A 383 41.94 5.78 17.32
CA GLU A 383 42.44 5.83 15.93
C GLU A 383 42.71 4.41 15.36
N GLU A 384 42.57 4.28 14.03
CA GLU A 384 43.27 3.37 13.08
C GLU A 384 43.29 1.81 13.32
N ASP A 385 43.43 0.93 12.32
CA ASP A 385 43.52 1.12 10.87
C ASP A 385 42.88 -0.02 10.01
N VAL A 386 42.92 0.17 8.69
CA VAL A 386 42.31 -0.60 7.61
C VAL A 386 43.22 -1.74 7.08
N GLU A 387 43.44 -2.83 7.84
CA GLU A 387 44.27 -3.94 7.32
C GLU A 387 43.90 -5.40 7.68
N GLU A 388 42.70 -5.89 7.28
CA GLU A 388 42.47 -7.36 7.21
C GLU A 388 41.61 -7.87 6.04
N LEU A 389 41.59 -7.18 4.90
CA LEU A 389 40.82 -7.57 3.69
C LEU A 389 41.68 -7.93 2.46
N LYS A 390 42.96 -8.27 2.64
CA LYS A 390 43.92 -8.52 1.52
C LYS A 390 44.81 -9.78 1.68
N LYS A 391 44.31 -10.87 2.26
CA LYS A 391 44.94 -12.22 2.19
C LYS A 391 43.85 -13.28 1.92
N ALA A 392 43.95 -14.15 0.92
CA ALA A 392 44.91 -14.19 -0.19
C ALA A 392 44.26 -14.75 -1.46
N VAL A 393 44.72 -14.26 -2.62
CA VAL A 393 44.53 -14.90 -3.92
C VAL A 393 45.92 -15.07 -4.53
N LYS A 394 46.30 -16.30 -4.84
CA LYS A 394 47.40 -16.61 -5.74
C LYS A 394 46.94 -17.70 -6.71
N ILE A 395 47.27 -17.50 -7.97
CA ILE A 395 47.13 -18.44 -9.08
C ILE A 395 48.55 -18.84 -9.45
N GLU A 396 48.78 -20.10 -9.82
CA GLU A 396 49.88 -20.51 -10.70
C GLU A 396 49.46 -21.85 -11.34
N ASP A 397 49.58 -21.94 -12.66
CA ASP A 397 49.15 -23.09 -13.48
C ASP A 397 50.32 -24.06 -13.74
N GLY A 398 50.03 -25.29 -14.16
CA GLY A 398 51.04 -26.27 -14.59
C GLY A 398 50.45 -27.56 -15.16
N GLU A 399 50.74 -27.85 -16.43
CA GLU A 399 50.37 -29.10 -17.11
C GLU A 399 51.49 -30.16 -16.96
N GLU A 400 51.13 -31.46 -16.92
CA GLU A 400 51.52 -32.40 -18.00
C GLU A 400 50.81 -33.77 -17.88
N LEU A 401 51.10 -34.67 -18.83
CA LEU A 401 50.34 -35.89 -19.13
C LEU A 401 50.92 -37.18 -18.52
N GLY A 402 50.04 -38.15 -18.22
CA GLY A 402 50.41 -39.54 -17.92
C GLY A 402 49.29 -40.53 -18.24
N LYS A 403 49.61 -41.66 -18.89
CA LYS A 403 48.69 -42.78 -19.16
C LYS A 403 48.97 -43.96 -18.23
N GLY A 404 47.93 -44.70 -17.84
CA GLY A 404 48.03 -45.99 -17.15
C GLY A 404 46.65 -46.62 -16.96
N ASP A 405 46.53 -47.93 -17.18
CA ASP A 405 45.25 -48.62 -17.34
C ASP A 405 44.78 -49.43 -16.11
N HIS A 406 43.46 -49.35 -15.86
CA HIS A 406 42.55 -50.39 -15.34
C HIS A 406 42.75 -51.13 -13.99
N VAL A 407 41.57 -51.45 -13.39
CA VAL A 407 41.26 -52.43 -12.33
C VAL A 407 41.49 -52.05 -10.85
N GLU A 408 40.47 -51.45 -10.19
CA GLU A 408 39.95 -51.97 -8.91
C GLU A 408 38.49 -51.54 -8.59
N SER A 409 37.56 -51.73 -9.54
CA SER A 409 36.14 -51.37 -9.39
C SER A 409 35.35 -52.42 -8.58
N ALA A 410 35.56 -52.48 -7.26
CA ALA A 410 34.81 -53.38 -6.37
C ALA A 410 34.63 -52.93 -4.90
N LYS A 411 35.35 -51.91 -4.40
CA LYS A 411 35.37 -51.55 -2.96
C LYS A 411 34.96 -50.11 -2.62
N LEU A 412 34.60 -49.29 -3.61
CA LEU A 412 34.37 -47.85 -3.44
C LEU A 412 32.88 -47.42 -3.37
N GLU A 413 31.94 -48.37 -3.33
CA GLU A 413 30.49 -48.07 -3.27
C GLU A 413 29.89 -48.19 -1.86
N GLU A 414 30.43 -49.04 -0.97
CA GLU A 414 29.91 -49.17 0.41
C GLU A 414 30.30 -47.97 1.29
N GLU A 415 31.55 -47.51 1.26
CA GLU A 415 32.02 -46.40 2.11
C GLU A 415 31.41 -45.03 1.71
N LYS A 416 30.95 -44.91 0.46
CA LYS A 416 30.27 -43.72 -0.06
C LYS A 416 28.83 -43.59 0.46
N THR A 417 28.12 -44.71 0.61
CA THR A 417 26.69 -44.70 0.96
C THR A 417 26.41 -44.39 2.42
N GLU A 418 27.28 -44.78 3.36
CA GLU A 418 27.19 -44.30 4.76
C GLU A 418 27.47 -42.78 4.86
N THR A 419 28.47 -42.29 4.12
CA THR A 419 28.90 -40.89 4.18
C THR A 419 27.83 -39.94 3.65
N GLU A 420 27.20 -40.27 2.51
CA GLU A 420 26.09 -39.50 1.96
C GLU A 420 24.83 -39.58 2.83
N GLY A 421 24.51 -40.76 3.39
CA GLY A 421 23.38 -40.95 4.30
C GLY A 421 23.45 -40.05 5.54
N LYS A 422 24.65 -39.88 6.11
CA LYS A 422 24.91 -39.02 7.27
C LYS A 422 24.72 -37.53 6.93
N ALA A 423 25.28 -37.07 5.81
CA ALA A 423 25.15 -35.69 5.34
C ALA A 423 23.69 -35.30 5.04
N VAL A 424 22.90 -36.20 4.44
CA VAL A 424 21.46 -35.98 4.19
C VAL A 424 20.66 -35.90 5.50
N LEU A 425 21.02 -36.69 6.52
CA LEU A 425 20.38 -36.65 7.84
C LEU A 425 20.68 -35.34 8.58
N ASP A 426 21.95 -34.91 8.59
CA ASP A 426 22.36 -33.65 9.22
C ASP A 426 21.79 -32.42 8.51
N PHE A 427 21.76 -32.41 7.17
CA PHE A 427 21.07 -31.34 6.42
C PHE A 427 19.56 -31.31 6.73
N SER A 428 18.92 -32.48 6.89
CA SER A 428 17.51 -32.58 7.24
C SER A 428 17.23 -32.10 8.68
N LEU A 429 18.10 -32.41 9.63
CA LEU A 429 18.03 -31.92 11.02
C LEU A 429 18.31 -30.42 11.11
N PHE A 430 19.30 -29.92 10.38
CA PHE A 430 19.60 -28.50 10.23
C PHE A 430 18.42 -27.74 9.63
N TYR A 431 17.82 -28.24 8.55
CA TYR A 431 16.66 -27.62 7.91
C TYR A 431 15.41 -27.66 8.81
N ALA A 432 15.20 -28.73 9.58
CA ALA A 432 14.14 -28.82 10.58
C ALA A 432 14.35 -27.81 11.74
N GLY A 433 15.59 -27.64 12.21
CA GLY A 433 15.97 -26.63 13.19
C GLY A 433 15.82 -25.20 12.67
N TYR A 434 16.25 -24.95 11.44
CA TYR A 434 16.09 -23.68 10.72
C TYR A 434 14.60 -23.33 10.51
N CYS A 435 13.77 -24.31 10.14
CA CYS A 435 12.32 -24.14 10.04
C CYS A 435 11.65 -23.92 11.40
N ARG A 436 12.13 -24.53 12.49
CA ARG A 436 11.68 -24.20 13.85
C ARG A 436 12.01 -22.74 14.19
N ARG A 437 13.24 -22.30 13.96
CA ARG A 437 13.67 -20.90 14.19
C ARG A 437 12.89 -19.92 13.30
N LYS A 438 12.67 -20.21 12.02
CA LYS A 438 11.89 -19.33 11.10
C LYS A 438 10.38 -19.31 11.35
N ARG A 439 9.78 -20.39 11.88
CA ARG A 439 8.38 -20.36 12.36
C ARG A 439 8.21 -19.41 13.54
N LEU A 440 9.18 -19.38 14.45
CA LEU A 440 9.22 -18.35 15.48
C LEU A 440 9.46 -16.97 14.84
N PHE A 441 10.39 -16.84 13.90
CA PHE A 441 10.77 -15.56 13.28
C PHE A 441 9.61 -14.80 12.61
N MET A 442 8.79 -15.43 11.75
CA MET A 442 7.63 -14.73 11.16
C MET A 442 6.55 -14.37 12.19
N LEU A 443 6.34 -15.21 13.19
CA LEU A 443 5.39 -14.94 14.27
C LEU A 443 5.89 -13.78 15.14
N VAL A 444 7.18 -13.79 15.50
CA VAL A 444 7.88 -12.76 16.27
C VAL A 444 8.00 -11.45 15.49
N ILE A 445 8.11 -11.47 14.15
CA ILE A 445 8.00 -10.23 13.35
C ILE A 445 6.60 -9.65 13.48
N PHE A 446 5.53 -10.43 13.32
CA PHE A 446 4.16 -9.90 13.45
C PHE A 446 3.89 -9.38 14.88
N VAL A 447 4.35 -10.11 15.90
CA VAL A 447 4.24 -9.72 17.31
C VAL A 447 5.06 -8.45 17.58
N LYS A 448 6.36 -8.41 17.24
CA LYS A 448 7.20 -7.20 17.39
C LYS A 448 6.68 -6.01 16.60
N VAL A 449 6.10 -6.19 15.41
CA VAL A 449 5.47 -5.09 14.67
C VAL A 449 4.26 -4.55 15.44
N THR A 450 3.42 -5.40 16.05
CA THR A 450 2.34 -4.92 16.92
C THR A 450 2.83 -4.32 18.23
N ASP A 451 3.90 -4.84 18.83
CA ASP A 451 4.41 -4.36 20.12
C ASP A 451 5.20 -3.06 19.96
N ILE A 452 5.93 -2.86 18.85
CA ILE A 452 6.49 -1.56 18.45
C ILE A 452 5.36 -0.55 18.22
N TYR A 453 4.24 -0.94 17.61
CA TYR A 453 3.06 -0.07 17.46
C TYR A 453 2.46 0.34 18.81
N LEU A 454 2.51 -0.55 19.81
CA LEU A 454 1.94 -0.31 21.14
C LEU A 454 2.90 0.47 22.05
N ASP A 455 4.21 0.28 21.93
CA ASP A 455 5.24 1.12 22.57
C ASP A 455 5.22 2.55 21.99
N VAL A 456 4.97 2.70 20.68
CA VAL A 456 4.72 4.01 20.06
C VAL A 456 3.46 4.66 20.65
N ILE A 457 2.40 3.90 20.92
CA ILE A 457 1.12 4.42 21.44
C ILE A 457 1.17 4.74 22.94
N SER A 458 1.79 3.89 23.76
CA SER A 458 1.88 4.12 25.22
C SER A 458 2.67 5.39 25.56
N ARG A 459 3.66 5.75 24.73
CA ARG A 459 4.44 6.98 24.84
C ARG A 459 3.66 8.28 24.61
N PHE A 460 2.38 8.21 24.22
CA PHE A 460 1.48 9.38 24.13
C PHE A 460 0.69 9.65 25.43
N GLY A 461 0.87 8.88 26.50
CA GLY A 461 0.46 9.28 27.85
C GLY A 461 -1.03 9.19 28.18
N TYR A 462 -1.84 8.55 27.33
CA TYR A 462 -3.26 8.28 27.64
C TYR A 462 -3.38 7.09 28.60
N THR A 463 -4.05 7.30 29.75
CA THR A 463 -4.40 6.25 30.71
C THR A 463 -5.23 5.15 30.04
N LEU A 464 -4.81 3.90 30.22
CA LEU A 464 -5.03 2.83 29.24
C LEU A 464 -6.33 2.02 29.44
N ASP A 465 -7.40 2.69 29.88
CA ASP A 465 -8.70 2.07 30.17
C ASP A 465 -9.73 2.26 29.04
N VAL A 466 -9.98 1.16 28.33
CA VAL A 466 -11.23 0.82 27.61
C VAL A 466 -11.80 1.88 26.63
N ILE A 467 -10.96 2.69 25.98
CA ILE A 467 -11.40 3.57 24.88
C ILE A 467 -11.85 2.72 23.67
N ARG A 468 -13.16 2.65 23.42
CA ARG A 468 -13.72 2.19 22.15
C ARG A 468 -13.55 3.29 21.10
N MET A 469 -12.64 3.09 20.17
CA MET A 469 -12.45 3.99 19.03
C MET A 469 -13.52 3.71 17.96
N ASP A 470 -14.72 4.27 18.15
CA ASP A 470 -15.74 4.39 17.10
C ASP A 470 -15.49 5.72 16.36
N PHE A 471 -14.95 5.67 15.14
CA PHE A 471 -14.64 6.85 14.31
C PHE A 471 -15.44 6.79 13.01
N MET A 472 -16.24 7.82 12.72
CA MET A 472 -17.14 7.87 11.55
C MET A 472 -18.00 6.60 11.39
N GLY A 473 -18.48 6.03 12.51
CA GLY A 473 -19.26 4.79 12.55
C GLY A 473 -18.47 3.48 12.33
N VAL A 474 -17.17 3.56 12.01
CA VAL A 474 -16.27 2.40 11.92
C VAL A 474 -15.78 2.04 13.31
N LYS A 475 -16.08 0.81 13.75
CA LYS A 475 -15.70 0.31 15.07
C LYS A 475 -14.32 -0.34 14.99
N PHE A 476 -13.30 0.33 15.51
CA PHE A 476 -11.94 -0.20 15.50
C PHE A 476 -11.71 -1.25 16.59
N ALA A 477 -10.76 -2.12 16.33
CA ALA A 477 -10.28 -3.11 17.28
C ALA A 477 -9.49 -2.39 18.39
N PRO A 478 -9.81 -2.59 19.68
CA PRO A 478 -9.12 -1.90 20.76
C PRO A 478 -7.62 -2.23 20.77
N LEU A 479 -6.81 -1.26 21.18
CA LEU A 479 -5.36 -1.34 21.07
C LEU A 479 -4.78 -2.43 22.01
N ASN A 480 -5.32 -2.53 23.23
CA ASN A 480 -4.99 -3.59 24.18
C ASN A 480 -5.75 -4.91 23.89
N ILE A 481 -5.51 -5.52 22.73
CA ILE A 481 -5.97 -6.89 22.43
C ILE A 481 -4.90 -7.90 22.88
N PRO A 482 -5.26 -8.92 23.70
CA PRO A 482 -4.34 -9.98 24.11
C PRO A 482 -3.69 -10.71 22.93
N LEU A 483 -2.43 -11.09 23.09
CA LEU A 483 -1.61 -11.77 22.08
C LEU A 483 -2.34 -12.96 21.44
N GLU A 484 -3.01 -13.80 22.22
CA GLU A 484 -3.80 -14.92 21.71
C GLU A 484 -4.83 -14.49 20.66
N ARG A 485 -5.61 -13.42 20.93
CA ARG A 485 -6.62 -12.94 19.99
C ARG A 485 -6.00 -12.32 18.73
N ARG A 486 -4.75 -11.83 18.80
CA ARG A 486 -3.96 -11.46 17.61
C ARG A 486 -3.55 -12.70 16.82
N LEU A 487 -3.07 -13.76 17.47
CA LEU A 487 -2.67 -15.02 16.84
C LEU A 487 -3.86 -15.74 16.17
N GLN A 488 -5.01 -15.82 16.82
CA GLN A 488 -6.30 -16.24 16.24
C GLN A 488 -6.60 -15.47 14.95
N THR A 489 -6.46 -14.14 14.98
CA THR A 489 -6.72 -13.27 13.84
C THR A 489 -5.70 -13.48 12.71
N ALA A 490 -4.42 -13.65 13.04
CA ALA A 490 -3.35 -13.89 12.07
C ALA A 490 -3.48 -15.25 11.37
N VAL A 491 -3.86 -16.32 12.09
CA VAL A 491 -4.09 -17.64 11.47
C VAL A 491 -5.29 -17.63 10.54
N VAL A 492 -6.39 -16.99 10.93
CA VAL A 492 -7.59 -16.90 10.07
C VAL A 492 -7.33 -15.98 8.87
N LEU A 493 -6.56 -14.91 9.03
CA LEU A 493 -6.09 -14.08 7.90
C LEU A 493 -5.25 -14.91 6.93
N TYR A 494 -4.30 -15.70 7.44
CA TYR A 494 -3.48 -16.61 6.63
C TYR A 494 -4.34 -17.65 5.89
N PHE A 495 -5.33 -18.26 6.56
CA PHE A 495 -6.25 -19.21 5.94
C PHE A 495 -7.00 -18.59 4.76
N VAL A 496 -7.68 -17.46 4.97
CA VAL A 496 -8.41 -16.75 3.89
C VAL A 496 -7.47 -16.28 2.77
N ALA A 497 -6.34 -15.66 3.13
CA ALA A 497 -5.37 -15.19 2.14
C ALA A 497 -4.74 -16.33 1.32
N SER A 498 -4.56 -17.51 1.92
CA SER A 498 -4.07 -18.69 1.19
C SER A 498 -5.08 -19.16 0.13
N PHE A 499 -6.37 -19.18 0.46
CA PHE A 499 -7.43 -19.59 -0.47
C PHE A 499 -7.57 -18.60 -1.64
N ILE A 500 -7.49 -17.29 -1.38
CA ILE A 500 -7.69 -16.24 -2.40
C ILE A 500 -6.42 -16.02 -3.25
N PHE A 501 -5.24 -15.92 -2.64
CA PHE A 501 -4.05 -15.38 -3.31
C PHE A 501 -2.93 -16.40 -3.59
N PHE A 502 -2.77 -17.44 -2.76
CA PHE A 502 -1.54 -18.27 -2.83
C PHE A 502 -1.47 -19.12 -4.11
N GLY A 503 -2.61 -19.50 -4.70
CA GLY A 503 -2.63 -20.20 -6.00
C GLY A 503 -2.04 -19.35 -7.13
N LEU A 504 -2.52 -18.11 -7.28
CA LEU A 504 -2.01 -17.16 -8.29
C LEU A 504 -0.57 -16.74 -7.99
N PHE A 505 -0.23 -16.50 -6.71
CA PHE A 505 1.15 -16.19 -6.30
C PHE A 505 2.12 -17.34 -6.61
N GLY A 506 1.71 -18.59 -6.36
CA GLY A 506 2.53 -19.77 -6.66
C GLY A 506 2.78 -19.97 -8.15
N LEU A 507 1.76 -19.73 -8.99
CA LEU A 507 1.91 -19.71 -10.45
C LEU A 507 2.84 -18.57 -10.90
N LEU A 508 2.62 -17.35 -10.42
CA LEU A 508 3.47 -16.19 -10.74
C LEU A 508 4.93 -16.42 -10.31
N LEU A 509 5.16 -17.01 -9.13
CA LEU A 509 6.50 -17.36 -8.65
C LEU A 509 7.16 -18.42 -9.55
N ALA A 510 6.43 -19.43 -10.01
CA ALA A 510 6.96 -20.42 -10.95
C ALA A 510 7.38 -19.77 -12.28
N CYS A 511 6.54 -18.87 -12.83
CA CYS A 511 6.88 -18.11 -14.02
C CYS A 511 8.10 -17.19 -13.80
N LEU A 512 8.14 -16.42 -12.71
CA LEU A 512 9.25 -15.52 -12.39
C LEU A 512 10.57 -16.29 -12.22
N LEU A 513 10.56 -17.45 -11.56
CA LEU A 513 11.77 -18.27 -11.40
C LEU A 513 12.38 -18.67 -12.76
N LEU A 514 11.55 -19.04 -13.75
CA LEU A 514 12.01 -19.40 -15.10
C LEU A 514 12.72 -18.24 -15.83
N PHE A 515 12.40 -16.98 -15.51
CA PHE A 515 13.06 -15.79 -16.08
C PHE A 515 14.23 -15.27 -15.22
N THR A 516 14.79 -16.09 -14.32
CA THR A 516 15.94 -15.73 -13.47
C THR A 516 17.02 -16.80 -13.49
N ARG A 517 18.19 -16.50 -12.90
CA ARG A 517 19.27 -17.49 -12.65
C ARG A 517 18.84 -18.68 -11.76
N LEU A 518 17.61 -18.68 -11.23
CA LEU A 518 17.02 -19.76 -10.43
C LEU A 518 16.05 -20.67 -11.23
N TYR A 519 16.01 -20.55 -12.56
CA TYR A 519 15.11 -21.32 -13.44
C TYR A 519 15.13 -22.84 -13.19
N TRP A 520 16.30 -23.39 -12.83
CA TRP A 520 16.50 -24.80 -12.51
C TRP A 520 15.61 -25.28 -11.33
N ILE A 521 15.27 -24.41 -10.37
CA ILE A 521 14.34 -24.73 -9.28
C ILE A 521 12.93 -24.98 -9.84
N ALA A 522 12.49 -24.16 -10.79
CA ALA A 522 11.19 -24.33 -11.44
C ALA A 522 11.16 -25.57 -12.35
N LEU A 523 12.27 -25.90 -13.03
CA LEU A 523 12.39 -27.15 -13.81
C LEU A 523 12.33 -28.40 -12.92
N LEU A 524 13.13 -28.46 -11.85
CA LEU A 524 13.11 -29.58 -10.89
C LEU A 524 11.72 -29.74 -10.24
N TYR A 525 11.08 -28.64 -9.85
CA TYR A 525 9.71 -28.68 -9.35
C TYR A 525 8.71 -29.14 -10.42
N GLY A 526 8.87 -28.74 -11.68
CA GLY A 526 8.03 -29.18 -12.79
C GLY A 526 8.12 -30.69 -13.05
N VAL A 527 9.33 -31.26 -12.98
CA VAL A 527 9.57 -32.71 -13.06
C VAL A 527 8.91 -33.44 -11.88
N TRP A 528 9.12 -32.96 -10.65
CA TRP A 528 8.45 -33.51 -9.45
C TRP A 528 6.92 -33.46 -9.57
N TYR A 529 6.37 -32.32 -9.96
CA TYR A 529 4.94 -32.10 -10.17
C TYR A 529 4.36 -33.08 -11.20
N TRP A 530 5.08 -33.38 -12.29
CA TRP A 530 4.68 -34.34 -13.31
C TRP A 530 4.62 -35.77 -12.79
N PHE A 531 5.60 -36.22 -12.00
CA PHE A 531 5.59 -37.54 -11.37
C PHE A 531 4.49 -37.67 -10.29
N ASP A 532 4.42 -36.72 -9.36
CA ASP A 532 3.49 -36.73 -8.23
C ASP A 532 2.05 -36.34 -8.62
N ARG A 533 1.78 -35.95 -9.88
CA ARG A 533 0.49 -35.41 -10.37
C ARG A 533 -0.77 -36.19 -9.96
N HIS A 534 -0.66 -37.50 -9.74
CA HIS A 534 -1.78 -38.37 -9.37
C HIS A 534 -2.05 -38.43 -7.85
N GLN A 535 -1.15 -37.91 -7.00
CA GLN A 535 -1.26 -37.97 -5.55
C GLN A 535 -2.55 -37.34 -4.98
N PRO A 536 -3.08 -36.20 -5.50
CA PRO A 536 -4.39 -35.68 -5.09
C PRO A 536 -5.56 -36.67 -5.21
N SER A 537 -5.46 -37.67 -6.10
CA SER A 537 -6.48 -38.72 -6.29
C SER A 537 -6.15 -40.05 -5.60
N ARG A 538 -4.98 -40.17 -4.95
CA ARG A 538 -4.52 -41.37 -4.23
C ARG A 538 -4.40 -41.08 -2.74
N GLY A 539 -5.51 -40.62 -2.16
CA GLY A 539 -5.58 -40.23 -0.75
C GLY A 539 -4.77 -38.99 -0.38
N GLY A 540 -4.31 -38.19 -1.35
CA GLY A 540 -3.50 -36.99 -1.11
C GLY A 540 -2.18 -37.32 -0.40
N ARG A 541 -1.69 -36.38 0.38
CA ARG A 541 -0.78 -36.67 1.49
C ARG A 541 -1.49 -36.20 2.79
N ARG A 542 -1.06 -36.65 3.96
CA ARG A 542 -1.88 -36.74 5.19
C ARG A 542 -1.07 -36.36 6.47
N LEU A 543 -1.04 -35.22 7.22
CA LEU A 543 0.10 -34.88 8.21
C LEU A 543 -0.23 -34.77 9.71
N GLN A 544 0.59 -35.33 10.62
CA GLN A 544 0.38 -35.21 12.08
C GLN A 544 0.84 -33.87 12.65
N TRP A 545 2.08 -33.45 12.41
CA TRP A 545 2.59 -32.20 12.99
C TRP A 545 1.92 -30.94 12.40
N VAL A 546 1.39 -30.99 11.15
CA VAL A 546 0.47 -29.95 10.66
C VAL A 546 -0.90 -30.11 11.30
N ARG A 547 -1.55 -31.28 11.26
CA ARG A 547 -2.91 -31.46 11.81
C ARG A 547 -3.00 -31.10 13.31
N LYS A 548 -1.93 -31.34 14.08
CA LYS A 548 -1.78 -31.00 15.51
C LYS A 548 -1.09 -29.63 15.75
N CYS A 549 -0.84 -28.85 14.70
CA CYS A 549 -0.19 -27.54 14.81
C CYS A 549 -1.02 -26.59 15.69
N ILE A 550 -0.34 -25.81 16.53
CA ILE A 550 -0.96 -24.85 17.45
C ILE A 550 -1.84 -23.82 16.72
N ALA A 551 -1.51 -23.50 15.46
CA ALA A 551 -2.27 -22.60 14.61
C ALA A 551 -3.75 -23.02 14.50
N TRP A 552 -4.06 -24.31 14.37
CA TRP A 552 -5.44 -24.75 14.21
C TRP A 552 -6.27 -24.64 15.49
N LYS A 553 -5.63 -24.65 16.68
CA LYS A 553 -6.32 -24.26 17.92
C LYS A 553 -6.73 -22.79 17.84
N TYR A 554 -5.81 -21.90 17.48
CA TYR A 554 -6.14 -20.48 17.27
C TYR A 554 -7.19 -20.25 16.16
N MET A 555 -7.30 -21.13 15.16
CA MET A 555 -8.40 -21.11 14.19
C MET A 555 -9.73 -21.53 14.83
N ARG A 556 -9.77 -22.68 15.54
CA ARG A 556 -10.94 -23.12 16.32
C ARG A 556 -11.41 -22.03 17.29
N ASP A 557 -10.48 -21.39 18.00
CA ASP A 557 -10.74 -20.39 19.04
C ASP A 557 -11.06 -18.99 18.48
N TYR A 558 -10.93 -18.78 17.17
CA TYR A 558 -11.50 -17.62 16.48
C TYR A 558 -13.02 -17.78 16.26
N PHE A 559 -13.48 -19.00 15.98
CA PHE A 559 -14.85 -19.39 15.60
C PHE A 559 -15.54 -20.33 16.62
N PRO A 560 -15.14 -20.33 17.91
CA PRO A 560 -15.39 -21.38 18.89
C PRO A 560 -15.82 -22.76 18.37
N VAL A 561 -15.06 -23.36 17.44
CA VAL A 561 -15.53 -24.53 16.68
C VAL A 561 -15.67 -25.77 17.56
N LYS A 562 -16.81 -26.47 17.42
CA LYS A 562 -17.07 -27.76 18.07
C LYS A 562 -17.36 -28.86 17.04
N LEU A 563 -16.95 -30.08 17.38
CA LEU A 563 -17.36 -31.31 16.71
C LEU A 563 -18.24 -32.11 17.68
N ILE A 564 -19.46 -32.43 17.26
CA ILE A 564 -20.48 -33.10 18.05
C ILE A 564 -20.79 -34.44 17.38
N LYS A 565 -20.71 -35.53 18.16
CA LYS A 565 -20.93 -36.90 17.73
C LYS A 565 -22.26 -37.38 18.32
N THR A 566 -23.20 -37.78 17.46
CA THR A 566 -24.49 -38.32 17.92
C THR A 566 -24.46 -39.83 18.16
N HIS A 567 -23.60 -40.57 17.44
CA HIS A 567 -23.57 -42.03 17.43
C HIS A 567 -22.13 -42.57 17.41
N GLU A 568 -21.92 -43.76 17.96
CA GLU A 568 -20.70 -44.53 17.75
C GLU A 568 -20.58 -45.01 16.30
N LEU A 569 -19.35 -45.07 15.79
CA LEU A 569 -19.02 -45.51 14.44
C LEU A 569 -18.03 -46.67 14.52
N ASP A 570 -18.35 -47.78 13.84
CA ASP A 570 -17.50 -48.96 13.76
C ASP A 570 -16.26 -48.68 12.89
N PRO A 571 -15.02 -48.76 13.42
CA PRO A 571 -13.80 -48.53 12.63
C PRO A 571 -13.53 -49.60 11.56
N ARG A 572 -14.32 -50.69 11.51
CA ARG A 572 -14.25 -51.72 10.46
C ARG A 572 -15.03 -51.33 9.20
N LYS A 573 -15.88 -50.30 9.27
CA LYS A 573 -16.66 -49.78 8.13
C LYS A 573 -15.97 -48.57 7.48
N ASN A 574 -16.40 -48.24 6.26
CA ASN A 574 -16.10 -46.99 5.59
C ASN A 574 -17.37 -46.14 5.51
N TYR A 575 -17.21 -44.81 5.48
CA TYR A 575 -18.29 -43.84 5.59
C TYR A 575 -18.21 -42.77 4.51
N VAL A 576 -19.33 -42.50 3.83
CA VAL A 576 -19.49 -41.40 2.88
C VAL A 576 -20.37 -40.33 3.53
N CYS A 577 -19.74 -39.25 3.95
CA CYS A 577 -20.32 -38.18 4.74
C CYS A 577 -20.60 -36.95 3.88
N GLY A 578 -21.82 -36.45 3.92
CA GLY A 578 -22.17 -35.18 3.27
C GLY A 578 -22.21 -34.04 4.27
N TYR A 579 -21.43 -32.99 4.03
CA TYR A 579 -21.34 -31.79 4.85
C TYR A 579 -22.22 -30.66 4.29
N HIS A 580 -23.01 -30.05 5.18
CA HIS A 580 -23.96 -28.97 4.86
C HIS A 580 -24.02 -27.91 5.97
N PRO A 581 -24.31 -26.64 5.68
CA PRO A 581 -24.21 -26.01 4.36
C PRO A 581 -22.73 -25.83 3.95
N HIS A 582 -22.48 -25.49 2.69
CA HIS A 582 -21.14 -25.21 2.17
C HIS A 582 -20.48 -23.98 2.81
N GLY A 583 -21.24 -22.92 3.09
CA GLY A 583 -20.66 -21.62 3.46
C GLY A 583 -19.77 -21.02 2.37
N VAL A 584 -18.95 -20.03 2.72
CA VAL A 584 -18.00 -19.39 1.79
C VAL A 584 -16.68 -20.18 1.69
N PHE A 585 -16.15 -20.67 2.83
CA PHE A 585 -14.84 -21.35 2.90
C PHE A 585 -14.85 -22.71 3.63
N CYS A 586 -16.02 -23.27 3.96
CA CYS A 586 -16.16 -24.56 4.66
C CYS A 586 -15.31 -24.65 5.96
N VAL A 587 -15.33 -23.59 6.78
CA VAL A 587 -14.45 -23.40 7.95
C VAL A 587 -14.65 -24.49 8.99
N GLY A 588 -15.89 -24.89 9.27
CA GLY A 588 -16.19 -25.99 10.18
C GLY A 588 -15.72 -27.34 9.62
N ALA A 589 -15.82 -27.55 8.29
CA ALA A 589 -15.37 -28.77 7.64
C ALA A 589 -13.84 -28.89 7.71
N PHE A 590 -13.13 -27.83 7.35
CA PHE A 590 -11.67 -27.77 7.43
C PHE A 590 -11.20 -27.96 8.88
N THR A 591 -11.74 -27.18 9.82
CA THR A 591 -11.28 -27.21 11.22
C THR A 591 -11.49 -28.58 11.86
N ASN A 592 -12.63 -29.24 11.64
CA ASN A 592 -12.95 -30.51 12.28
C ASN A 592 -12.38 -31.74 11.56
N PHE A 593 -12.36 -31.73 10.22
CA PHE A 593 -11.97 -32.91 9.45
C PHE A 593 -10.54 -32.80 8.92
N ALA A 594 -10.02 -31.63 8.54
CA ALA A 594 -8.61 -31.48 8.14
C ALA A 594 -7.65 -31.42 9.35
N THR A 595 -8.06 -30.85 10.49
CA THR A 595 -7.20 -30.61 11.67
C THR A 595 -7.52 -31.50 12.89
N GLU A 596 -6.66 -31.53 13.92
CA GLU A 596 -6.94 -32.11 15.25
C GLU A 596 -7.38 -31.02 16.26
N ALA A 597 -7.72 -29.79 15.83
CA ALA A 597 -8.01 -28.68 16.74
C ALA A 597 -9.16 -28.98 17.73
N THR A 598 -10.20 -29.67 17.25
CA THR A 598 -11.33 -30.16 18.05
C THR A 598 -11.16 -31.60 18.54
N GLY A 599 -9.99 -32.21 18.33
CA GLY A 599 -9.66 -33.55 18.84
C GLY A 599 -10.40 -34.69 18.14
N PHE A 600 -10.61 -34.60 16.82
CA PHE A 600 -11.26 -35.62 15.99
C PHE A 600 -10.83 -37.06 16.35
N SER A 601 -9.53 -37.30 16.49
CA SER A 601 -8.98 -38.64 16.79
C SER A 601 -9.38 -39.22 18.17
N LYS A 602 -9.85 -38.37 19.10
CA LYS A 602 -10.44 -38.79 20.37
C LYS A 602 -11.94 -39.07 20.25
N ILE A 603 -12.63 -38.29 19.42
CA ILE A 603 -14.09 -38.38 19.21
C ILE A 603 -14.42 -39.60 18.34
N PHE A 604 -13.63 -39.85 17.31
CA PHE A 604 -13.76 -40.98 16.38
C PHE A 604 -12.47 -41.84 16.42
N PRO A 605 -12.28 -42.65 17.48
CA PRO A 605 -11.08 -43.46 17.65
C PRO A 605 -10.92 -44.47 16.50
N LYS A 606 -9.67 -44.66 16.04
CA LYS A 606 -9.28 -45.53 14.91
C LYS A 606 -9.88 -45.16 13.54
N ILE A 607 -10.65 -44.07 13.42
CA ILE A 607 -11.20 -43.59 12.14
C ILE A 607 -10.29 -42.52 11.53
N LYS A 608 -10.18 -42.55 10.19
CA LYS A 608 -9.40 -41.63 9.35
C LYS A 608 -10.37 -40.74 8.57
N SER A 609 -10.52 -39.46 8.93
CA SER A 609 -11.27 -38.50 8.09
C SER A 609 -10.51 -38.17 6.79
N PHE A 610 -11.21 -37.83 5.72
CA PHE A 610 -10.67 -37.35 4.44
C PHE A 610 -11.59 -36.27 3.88
N ILE A 611 -11.12 -35.03 3.74
CA ILE A 611 -11.95 -33.93 3.20
C ILE A 611 -11.66 -33.74 1.71
N LEU A 612 -12.72 -33.69 0.90
CA LEU A 612 -12.62 -33.59 -0.55
C LEU A 612 -12.89 -32.16 -1.03
N THR A 613 -11.96 -31.61 -1.84
CA THR A 613 -11.96 -30.22 -2.32
C THR A 613 -11.83 -30.14 -3.85
N LEU A 614 -12.08 -28.95 -4.40
CA LEU A 614 -12.05 -28.66 -5.84
C LEU A 614 -10.69 -28.99 -6.48
N ASN A 615 -10.71 -29.78 -7.55
CA ASN A 615 -9.51 -30.31 -8.21
C ASN A 615 -8.54 -29.23 -8.70
N ILE A 616 -9.07 -28.06 -9.11
CA ILE A 616 -8.28 -26.90 -9.58
C ILE A 616 -7.30 -26.37 -8.52
N GLN A 617 -7.56 -26.58 -7.22
CA GLN A 617 -6.65 -26.16 -6.16
C GLN A 617 -5.30 -26.88 -6.20
N PHE A 618 -5.27 -28.09 -6.76
CA PHE A 618 -4.04 -28.87 -6.97
C PHE A 618 -3.31 -28.54 -8.27
N SER A 619 -3.84 -27.63 -9.11
CA SER A 619 -3.24 -27.21 -10.38
C SER A 619 -2.20 -26.08 -10.24
N PHE A 620 -2.15 -25.40 -9.08
CA PHE A 620 -1.27 -24.26 -8.86
C PHE A 620 0.09 -24.68 -8.26
N PRO A 621 1.23 -24.35 -8.89
CA PRO A 621 2.56 -24.61 -8.34
C PRO A 621 2.73 -24.08 -6.91
N PHE A 622 3.45 -24.83 -6.07
CA PHE A 622 3.73 -24.57 -4.64
C PHE A 622 2.49 -24.52 -3.71
N TYR A 623 1.38 -23.90 -4.11
CA TYR A 623 0.11 -23.93 -3.38
C TYR A 623 -0.49 -25.35 -3.32
N ARG A 624 -0.32 -26.13 -4.40
CA ARG A 624 -0.55 -27.58 -4.42
C ARG A 624 0.16 -28.28 -3.26
N GLU A 625 1.43 -27.95 -3.01
CA GLU A 625 2.19 -28.56 -1.91
C GLU A 625 1.74 -28.05 -0.54
N LEU A 626 1.18 -26.85 -0.44
CA LEU A 626 0.54 -26.39 0.80
C LEU A 626 -0.71 -27.24 1.11
N ILE A 627 -1.55 -27.55 0.13
CA ILE A 627 -2.74 -28.39 0.33
C ILE A 627 -2.33 -29.87 0.55
N LEU A 628 -1.37 -30.38 -0.24
CA LEU A 628 -0.69 -31.68 -0.04
C LEU A 628 0.43 -31.63 1.03
N SER A 629 0.32 -30.72 2.00
CA SER A 629 1.05 -30.75 3.28
C SER A 629 0.17 -30.36 4.48
N GLN A 630 -0.93 -29.63 4.25
CA GLN A 630 -2.13 -29.66 5.12
C GLN A 630 -2.62 -31.10 5.34
N GLY A 631 -2.23 -32.05 4.48
CA GLY A 631 -1.64 -33.29 4.99
C GLY A 631 -0.35 -33.77 4.30
N TRP A 632 0.59 -34.45 5.00
CA TRP A 632 1.72 -35.28 4.50
C TRP A 632 1.95 -36.70 5.15
N LEU A 633 2.32 -36.92 6.46
CA LEU A 633 2.34 -38.27 7.17
C LEU A 633 1.40 -38.42 8.45
N SER A 634 0.26 -39.20 8.45
CA SER A 634 -0.91 -39.06 9.40
C SER A 634 -2.22 -39.86 9.13
N SER A 635 -3.33 -39.41 9.76
CA SER A 635 -4.76 -39.76 9.63
C SER A 635 -5.58 -39.04 8.53
N THR A 636 -5.50 -37.71 8.31
CA THR A 636 -6.34 -36.99 7.30
C THR A 636 -5.57 -36.16 6.28
N SER A 637 -6.05 -36.28 5.04
CA SER A 637 -5.60 -35.58 3.84
C SER A 637 -6.70 -34.65 3.32
N VAL A 638 -6.29 -33.59 2.62
CA VAL A 638 -7.14 -32.90 1.66
C VAL A 638 -6.98 -33.60 0.31
N VAL A 639 -8.10 -34.00 -0.31
CA VAL A 639 -8.12 -34.89 -1.48
C VAL A 639 -8.90 -34.25 -2.63
N ALA A 640 -8.52 -34.53 -3.87
CA ALA A 640 -9.26 -34.10 -5.06
C ALA A 640 -10.68 -34.68 -5.05
N VAL A 641 -11.72 -33.85 -5.21
CA VAL A 641 -13.10 -34.30 -5.37
C VAL A 641 -13.29 -34.95 -6.75
N SER A 642 -13.13 -36.27 -6.79
CA SER A 642 -13.32 -37.07 -8.00
C SER A 642 -13.85 -38.46 -7.66
N LYS A 643 -14.53 -39.10 -8.61
CA LYS A 643 -14.97 -40.51 -8.49
C LYS A 643 -13.77 -41.41 -8.13
N LYS A 644 -12.65 -41.30 -8.86
CA LYS A 644 -11.42 -42.09 -8.63
C LYS A 644 -10.87 -41.93 -7.21
N SER A 645 -10.94 -40.72 -6.66
CA SER A 645 -10.49 -40.42 -5.30
C SER A 645 -11.34 -41.12 -4.24
N VAL A 646 -12.67 -41.10 -4.42
CA VAL A 646 -13.61 -41.80 -3.51
C VAL A 646 -13.45 -43.30 -3.63
N GLU A 647 -13.37 -43.84 -4.85
CA GLU A 647 -13.12 -45.27 -5.10
C GLU A 647 -11.83 -45.75 -4.42
N TRP A 648 -10.73 -45.00 -4.54
CA TRP A 648 -9.45 -45.32 -3.90
C TRP A 648 -9.54 -45.31 -2.37
N LEU A 649 -10.20 -44.30 -1.79
CA LEU A 649 -10.41 -44.19 -0.34
C LEU A 649 -11.36 -45.25 0.23
N LEU A 650 -12.29 -45.78 -0.58
CA LEU A 650 -13.20 -46.85 -0.18
C LEU A 650 -12.65 -48.25 -0.44
N THR A 651 -11.46 -48.39 -1.03
CA THR A 651 -10.84 -49.68 -1.40
C THR A 651 -9.37 -49.79 -0.96
N ALA A 652 -8.46 -49.11 -1.66
CA ALA A 652 -7.01 -49.22 -1.47
C ALA A 652 -6.53 -48.67 -0.11
N GLU A 653 -7.24 -47.70 0.47
CA GLU A 653 -6.97 -47.15 1.81
C GLU A 653 -7.57 -48.02 2.95
N GLY A 654 -8.08 -49.21 2.65
CA GLY A 654 -8.63 -50.16 3.62
C GLY A 654 -9.94 -49.70 4.26
N THR A 655 -10.10 -49.99 5.56
CA THR A 655 -11.29 -49.67 6.36
C THR A 655 -11.05 -48.51 7.34
N GLY A 656 -12.13 -48.03 7.98
CA GLY A 656 -12.09 -46.94 8.95
C GLY A 656 -12.04 -45.54 8.30
N ASN A 657 -12.36 -45.41 7.02
CA ASN A 657 -12.24 -44.16 6.27
C ASN A 657 -13.55 -43.37 6.29
N MET A 658 -13.50 -42.12 6.77
CA MET A 658 -14.62 -41.17 6.80
C MET A 658 -14.41 -40.10 5.73
N ILE A 659 -15.01 -40.29 4.56
CA ILE A 659 -14.90 -39.40 3.41
C ILE A 659 -15.92 -38.27 3.55
N VAL A 660 -15.46 -37.03 3.68
CA VAL A 660 -16.31 -35.83 3.85
C VAL A 660 -16.37 -35.04 2.55
N ILE A 661 -17.58 -34.93 1.99
CA ILE A 661 -17.89 -34.25 0.73
C ILE A 661 -18.83 -33.08 1.03
N VAL A 662 -18.48 -31.86 0.60
CA VAL A 662 -19.37 -30.71 0.69
C VAL A 662 -20.29 -30.70 -0.54
N ILE A 663 -21.52 -31.19 -0.39
CA ILE A 663 -22.34 -31.67 -1.53
C ILE A 663 -22.86 -30.55 -2.44
N GLY A 664 -23.26 -29.41 -1.87
CA GLY A 664 -23.79 -28.29 -2.64
C GLY A 664 -22.80 -27.70 -3.64
N GLY A 665 -21.52 -27.67 -3.26
CA GLY A 665 -20.42 -27.07 -4.03
C GLY A 665 -20.62 -25.58 -4.30
N ALA A 666 -19.98 -25.08 -5.36
CA ALA A 666 -20.00 -23.67 -5.73
C ALA A 666 -21.41 -23.05 -5.90
N LYS A 667 -22.45 -23.82 -6.24
CA LYS A 667 -23.82 -23.27 -6.30
C LYS A 667 -24.33 -22.87 -4.92
N GLU A 668 -24.16 -23.74 -3.92
CA GLU A 668 -24.62 -23.50 -2.55
C GLU A 668 -23.77 -22.42 -1.86
N ALA A 669 -22.50 -22.28 -2.22
CA ALA A 669 -21.67 -21.16 -1.80
C ALA A 669 -22.25 -19.78 -2.19
N LEU A 670 -22.98 -19.69 -3.31
CA LEU A 670 -23.67 -18.46 -3.73
C LEU A 670 -24.98 -18.19 -2.94
N ASP A 671 -25.49 -19.18 -2.20
CA ASP A 671 -26.70 -19.10 -1.36
C ASP A 671 -26.37 -19.06 0.15
N ALA A 672 -25.07 -19.04 0.52
CA ALA A 672 -24.61 -18.97 1.90
C ALA A 672 -24.77 -17.55 2.51
N HIS A 673 -26.02 -17.16 2.75
CA HIS A 673 -26.43 -15.94 3.45
C HIS A 673 -26.75 -16.22 4.92
N PRO A 674 -26.46 -15.31 5.87
CA PRO A 674 -26.88 -15.44 7.26
C PRO A 674 -28.39 -15.66 7.41
N GLY A 675 -28.78 -16.55 8.33
CA GLY A 675 -30.18 -16.94 8.56
C GLY A 675 -30.83 -17.81 7.47
N LEU A 676 -30.16 -18.07 6.34
CA LEU A 676 -30.66 -18.91 5.25
C LEU A 676 -29.99 -20.28 5.24
N VAL A 677 -30.77 -21.36 5.16
CA VAL A 677 -30.29 -22.73 4.98
C VAL A 677 -30.98 -23.36 3.77
N ARG A 678 -30.39 -23.12 2.60
CA ARG A 678 -30.84 -23.63 1.30
C ARG A 678 -29.78 -24.58 0.74
N LEU A 679 -30.06 -25.88 0.75
CA LEU A 679 -29.10 -26.92 0.36
C LEU A 679 -29.33 -27.41 -1.07
N THR A 680 -28.29 -27.39 -1.90
CA THR A 680 -28.33 -27.96 -3.27
C THR A 680 -28.05 -29.46 -3.19
N LEU A 681 -29.11 -30.24 -2.96
CA LEU A 681 -29.04 -31.68 -2.65
C LEU A 681 -30.05 -32.52 -3.46
N SER A 682 -31.21 -31.99 -3.89
CA SER A 682 -32.32 -32.78 -4.49
C SER A 682 -31.90 -33.66 -5.67
N LYS A 683 -30.95 -33.18 -6.48
CA LYS A 683 -30.41 -33.83 -7.68
C LYS A 683 -28.99 -34.38 -7.50
N ARG A 684 -28.37 -34.25 -6.31
CA ARG A 684 -26.95 -34.59 -6.05
C ARG A 684 -26.73 -36.07 -5.67
N LYS A 685 -27.30 -37.01 -6.42
CA LYS A 685 -27.33 -38.45 -6.08
C LYS A 685 -26.00 -39.21 -6.23
N GLY A 686 -24.92 -38.53 -6.66
CA GLY A 686 -23.64 -39.17 -6.98
C GLY A 686 -22.90 -39.77 -5.78
N PHE A 687 -22.96 -39.16 -4.60
CA PHE A 687 -22.31 -39.69 -3.39
C PHE A 687 -23.05 -40.94 -2.85
N VAL A 688 -24.38 -40.97 -2.97
CA VAL A 688 -25.21 -42.15 -2.63
C VAL A 688 -24.86 -43.34 -3.52
N ARG A 689 -24.71 -43.13 -4.84
CA ARG A 689 -24.22 -44.19 -5.74
C ARG A 689 -22.85 -44.70 -5.30
N LEU A 690 -21.89 -43.81 -5.02
CA LEU A 690 -20.55 -44.22 -4.57
C LEU A 690 -20.57 -44.98 -3.23
N ALA A 691 -21.45 -44.62 -2.31
CA ALA A 691 -21.66 -45.36 -1.07
C ALA A 691 -22.14 -46.80 -1.34
N ILE A 692 -23.19 -46.96 -2.14
CA ILE A 692 -23.79 -48.25 -2.51
C ILE A 692 -22.77 -49.13 -3.29
N ASN A 693 -22.06 -48.56 -4.27
CA ASN A 693 -21.02 -49.24 -5.05
C ASN A 693 -19.95 -49.96 -4.21
N HIS A 694 -19.66 -49.44 -3.01
CA HIS A 694 -18.60 -49.96 -2.14
C HIS A 694 -19.11 -50.58 -0.83
N GLY A 695 -20.39 -50.40 -0.46
CA GLY A 695 -20.94 -50.83 0.83
C GLY A 695 -20.54 -49.92 1.99
N ALA A 696 -20.37 -48.63 1.74
CA ALA A 696 -19.95 -47.64 2.73
C ALA A 696 -21.18 -46.90 3.30
N SER A 697 -21.30 -46.78 4.63
CA SER A 697 -22.48 -46.19 5.26
C SER A 697 -22.54 -44.67 5.00
N LEU A 698 -23.74 -44.15 4.75
CA LEU A 698 -23.97 -42.72 4.53
C LEU A 698 -24.14 -41.97 5.86
N ILE A 699 -23.55 -40.78 6.00
CA ILE A 699 -23.72 -39.94 7.20
C ILE A 699 -24.09 -38.50 6.81
N PRO A 700 -25.21 -37.94 7.31
CA PRO A 700 -25.47 -36.50 7.26
C PRO A 700 -24.62 -35.77 8.30
N ILE A 701 -23.95 -34.69 7.88
CA ILE A 701 -23.23 -33.77 8.77
C ILE A 701 -23.78 -32.36 8.55
N PHE A 702 -24.21 -31.71 9.63
CA PHE A 702 -24.74 -30.34 9.59
C PHE A 702 -23.91 -29.37 10.44
N ALA A 703 -23.68 -28.16 9.93
CA ALA A 703 -22.83 -27.14 10.53
C ALA A 703 -23.59 -25.86 10.88
N PHE A 704 -24.01 -25.76 12.15
CA PHE A 704 -24.67 -24.57 12.67
C PHE A 704 -23.65 -23.44 12.87
N GLY A 705 -23.83 -22.33 12.15
CA GLY A 705 -22.97 -21.14 12.18
C GLY A 705 -22.12 -20.92 10.92
N GLU A 706 -22.06 -21.88 9.99
CA GLU A 706 -21.17 -21.80 8.80
C GLU A 706 -21.55 -20.67 7.83
N ASN A 707 -22.85 -20.41 7.63
CA ASN A 707 -23.34 -19.28 6.82
C ASN A 707 -23.26 -17.93 7.53
N GLU A 708 -23.02 -17.91 8.85
CA GLU A 708 -22.95 -16.70 9.68
C GLU A 708 -21.54 -16.06 9.70
N LEU A 709 -20.58 -16.66 8.98
CA LEU A 709 -19.17 -16.24 8.98
C LEU A 709 -18.92 -15.02 8.09
N PHE A 710 -19.79 -14.76 7.11
CA PHE A 710 -19.72 -13.63 6.19
C PHE A 710 -21.12 -13.13 5.86
N LYS A 711 -21.21 -11.89 5.37
CA LYS A 711 -22.39 -11.36 4.68
C LYS A 711 -22.10 -11.37 3.18
N GLN A 712 -23.07 -11.81 2.37
CA GLN A 712 -22.96 -11.72 0.91
C GLN A 712 -23.77 -10.55 0.37
N VAL A 713 -23.36 -10.03 -0.78
CA VAL A 713 -24.15 -9.08 -1.55
C VAL A 713 -25.40 -9.81 -2.08
N PRO A 714 -26.62 -9.25 -1.93
CA PRO A 714 -27.84 -9.90 -2.41
C PRO A 714 -27.78 -10.28 -3.89
N ASN A 715 -27.88 -11.58 -4.17
CA ASN A 715 -27.75 -12.19 -5.49
C ASN A 715 -28.91 -13.15 -5.81
N PRO A 716 -30.19 -12.71 -5.70
CA PRO A 716 -31.35 -13.58 -5.91
C PRO A 716 -31.37 -14.19 -7.32
N GLU A 717 -31.97 -15.37 -7.47
CA GLU A 717 -32.13 -16.02 -8.77
C GLU A 717 -32.86 -15.11 -9.78
N GLY A 718 -32.37 -15.12 -11.02
CA GLY A 718 -32.80 -14.19 -12.07
C GLY A 718 -32.07 -12.84 -12.09
N SER A 719 -31.43 -12.38 -11.01
CA SER A 719 -30.71 -11.09 -11.00
C SER A 719 -29.47 -11.08 -11.92
N LYS A 720 -29.08 -9.92 -12.46
CA LYS A 720 -27.90 -9.78 -13.34
C LYS A 720 -26.60 -10.33 -12.71
N LEU A 721 -26.40 -10.07 -11.41
CA LEU A 721 -25.26 -10.61 -10.65
C LEU A 721 -25.31 -12.14 -10.60
N ARG A 722 -26.46 -12.73 -10.28
CA ARG A 722 -26.64 -14.19 -10.23
C ARG A 722 -26.52 -14.84 -11.59
N GLN A 723 -26.99 -14.20 -12.67
CA GLN A 723 -26.76 -14.64 -14.05
C GLN A 723 -25.27 -14.72 -14.40
N PHE A 724 -24.50 -13.67 -14.08
CA PHE A 724 -23.04 -13.66 -14.26
C PHE A 724 -22.34 -14.72 -13.39
N GLN A 725 -22.70 -14.84 -12.11
CA GLN A 725 -22.16 -15.87 -11.22
C GLN A 725 -22.49 -17.30 -11.71
N ASN A 726 -23.68 -17.53 -12.26
CA ASN A 726 -24.07 -18.81 -12.87
C ASN A 726 -23.29 -19.09 -14.16
N PHE A 727 -23.05 -18.08 -15.01
CA PHE A 727 -22.19 -18.19 -16.20
C PHE A 727 -20.75 -18.56 -15.82
N MET A 728 -20.16 -17.85 -14.84
CA MET A 728 -18.81 -18.14 -14.33
C MET A 728 -18.72 -19.55 -13.72
N THR A 729 -19.74 -19.98 -12.96
CA THR A 729 -19.83 -21.36 -12.43
C THR A 729 -19.79 -22.39 -13.57
N LYS A 730 -20.52 -22.14 -14.66
CA LYS A 730 -20.62 -23.05 -15.81
C LYS A 730 -19.31 -23.12 -16.61
N PHE A 731 -18.57 -22.01 -16.72
CA PHE A 731 -17.34 -21.95 -17.51
C PHE A 731 -16.08 -22.37 -16.74
N LEU A 732 -15.95 -21.96 -15.47
CA LEU A 732 -14.74 -22.17 -14.66
C LEU A 732 -14.86 -23.31 -13.64
N GLY A 733 -16.06 -23.87 -13.42
CA GLY A 733 -16.33 -24.87 -12.37
C GLY A 733 -16.32 -24.30 -10.94
N PHE A 734 -16.03 -23.01 -10.80
CA PHE A 734 -16.05 -22.22 -9.57
C PHE A 734 -16.68 -20.86 -9.88
N SER A 735 -17.30 -20.22 -8.90
CA SER A 735 -17.80 -18.86 -9.01
C SER A 735 -17.55 -18.11 -7.71
N PRO A 736 -17.04 -16.87 -7.76
CA PRO A 736 -16.81 -16.09 -6.56
C PRO A 736 -18.14 -15.58 -5.98
N PRO A 737 -18.54 -16.01 -4.77
CA PRO A 737 -19.47 -15.22 -3.96
C PRO A 737 -18.87 -13.81 -3.76
N ILE A 738 -19.71 -12.77 -3.82
CA ILE A 738 -19.28 -11.41 -3.45
C ILE A 738 -19.66 -11.23 -1.99
N PHE A 739 -18.67 -11.29 -1.10
CA PHE A 739 -18.87 -11.31 0.35
C PHE A 739 -18.01 -10.27 1.06
N HIS A 740 -18.46 -9.89 2.25
CA HIS A 740 -17.66 -9.19 3.23
C HIS A 740 -17.85 -9.79 4.63
N GLY A 741 -16.79 -9.73 5.43
CA GLY A 741 -16.84 -9.85 6.86
C GLY A 741 -16.44 -8.52 7.50
N ARG A 742 -15.50 -8.61 8.45
CA ARG A 742 -14.83 -7.50 9.11
C ARG A 742 -13.45 -7.20 8.50
N GLY A 743 -12.81 -6.13 8.95
CA GLY A 743 -11.40 -5.84 8.65
C GLY A 743 -10.44 -6.66 9.52
N VAL A 744 -9.13 -6.42 9.39
CA VAL A 744 -8.15 -6.93 10.38
C VAL A 744 -8.29 -6.13 11.68
N PHE A 745 -8.19 -4.80 11.57
CA PHE A 745 -8.15 -3.83 12.67
C PHE A 745 -9.49 -3.11 12.95
N GLN A 746 -10.58 -3.47 12.26
CA GLN A 746 -11.93 -2.98 12.55
C GLN A 746 -12.98 -4.09 12.38
N TYR A 747 -14.23 -3.83 12.77
CA TYR A 747 -15.30 -4.82 12.85
C TYR A 747 -16.37 -4.72 11.74
N ASN A 748 -16.33 -3.69 10.88
CA ASN A 748 -17.44 -3.33 9.99
C ASN A 748 -17.37 -3.96 8.59
N PHE A 749 -16.19 -3.97 7.94
CA PHE A 749 -16.06 -4.37 6.53
C PHE A 749 -14.67 -4.94 6.19
N GLY A 750 -14.60 -5.93 5.30
CA GLY A 750 -13.34 -6.50 4.80
C GLY A 750 -13.44 -7.99 4.48
N TYR A 751 -12.31 -8.68 4.37
CA TYR A 751 -12.24 -10.10 4.02
C TYR A 751 -12.03 -11.05 5.22
N MET A 752 -11.90 -10.53 6.45
CA MET A 752 -11.83 -11.39 7.64
C MET A 752 -13.23 -11.83 8.06
N PRO A 753 -13.52 -13.12 8.25
CA PRO A 753 -14.83 -13.55 8.71
C PRO A 753 -15.18 -13.03 10.11
N PHE A 754 -16.48 -13.01 10.40
CA PHE A 754 -17.01 -12.76 11.74
C PHE A 754 -16.61 -13.88 12.72
N ARG A 755 -16.54 -13.54 14.00
CA ARG A 755 -16.13 -14.47 15.08
C ARG A 755 -17.34 -15.23 15.63
N THR A 756 -18.04 -15.93 14.75
CA THR A 756 -19.27 -16.66 15.07
C THR A 756 -18.96 -18.12 15.46
N PRO A 757 -19.61 -18.70 16.49
CA PRO A 757 -19.46 -20.12 16.83
C PRO A 757 -19.91 -21.06 15.69
N VAL A 758 -19.09 -22.06 15.35
CA VAL A 758 -19.45 -23.10 14.36
C VAL A 758 -19.54 -24.48 15.03
N ASN A 759 -20.74 -25.05 15.07
CA ASN A 759 -21.02 -26.33 15.72
C ASN A 759 -21.37 -27.37 14.65
N VAL A 760 -20.45 -28.32 14.42
CA VAL A 760 -20.60 -29.37 13.41
C VAL A 760 -21.10 -30.65 14.07
N VAL A 761 -22.32 -31.06 13.73
CA VAL A 761 -22.97 -32.28 14.25
C VAL A 761 -22.86 -33.39 13.21
N VAL A 762 -22.28 -34.52 13.63
CA VAL A 762 -22.19 -35.76 12.84
C VAL A 762 -23.39 -36.65 13.21
N GLY A 763 -24.28 -36.88 12.24
CA GLY A 763 -25.50 -37.66 12.40
C GLY A 763 -25.29 -39.18 12.45
N LYS A 764 -26.41 -39.90 12.46
CA LYS A 764 -26.45 -41.37 12.49
C LYS A 764 -25.96 -41.97 11.16
N PRO A 765 -25.18 -43.07 11.17
CA PRO A 765 -24.88 -43.82 9.95
C PRO A 765 -26.11 -44.55 9.41
N ILE A 766 -26.36 -44.39 8.11
CA ILE A 766 -27.29 -45.18 7.32
C ILE A 766 -26.46 -46.24 6.60
N ASP A 767 -26.56 -47.49 7.05
CA ASP A 767 -25.93 -48.61 6.34
C ASP A 767 -26.60 -48.83 4.98
N VAL A 768 -25.80 -49.18 3.97
CA VAL A 768 -26.27 -49.43 2.60
C VAL A 768 -25.92 -50.86 2.18
N VAL A 769 -26.82 -51.50 1.43
CA VAL A 769 -26.50 -52.75 0.72
C VAL A 769 -25.41 -52.45 -0.32
N LYS A 770 -24.42 -53.34 -0.44
CA LYS A 770 -23.37 -53.21 -1.45
C LYS A 770 -23.86 -53.76 -2.79
N ASP A 771 -23.94 -52.89 -3.79
CA ASP A 771 -24.29 -53.24 -5.18
C ASP A 771 -23.34 -52.51 -6.14
N PRO A 772 -22.50 -53.21 -6.94
CA PRO A 772 -21.59 -52.58 -7.89
C PRO A 772 -22.26 -51.83 -9.05
N ASN A 773 -23.52 -52.13 -9.39
CA ASN A 773 -24.26 -51.52 -10.49
C ASN A 773 -25.70 -51.15 -10.07
N PRO A 774 -25.85 -50.22 -9.11
CA PRO A 774 -27.11 -50.03 -8.41
C PRO A 774 -28.18 -49.37 -9.27
N SER A 775 -29.40 -49.90 -9.17
CA SER A 775 -30.58 -49.36 -9.84
C SER A 775 -30.87 -47.92 -9.41
N LYS A 776 -31.57 -47.18 -10.27
CA LYS A 776 -31.96 -45.79 -9.98
C LYS A 776 -32.86 -45.72 -8.75
N GLU A 777 -33.73 -46.71 -8.58
CA GLU A 777 -34.71 -46.85 -7.50
C GLU A 777 -33.99 -47.08 -6.16
N LEU A 778 -32.94 -47.92 -6.14
CA LEU A 778 -32.10 -48.15 -4.97
C LEU A 778 -31.33 -46.89 -4.57
N ILE A 779 -30.75 -46.17 -5.53
CA ILE A 779 -30.09 -44.87 -5.30
C ILE A 779 -31.08 -43.84 -4.77
N ASP A 780 -32.28 -43.78 -5.36
CA ASP A 780 -33.31 -42.81 -4.98
C ASP A 780 -33.87 -43.09 -3.57
N HIS A 781 -34.02 -44.36 -3.19
CA HIS A 781 -34.40 -44.78 -1.84
C HIS A 781 -33.37 -44.34 -0.78
N TYR A 782 -32.08 -44.69 -0.95
CA TYR A 782 -31.05 -44.26 0.01
C TYR A 782 -30.83 -42.74 0.01
N HIS A 783 -31.09 -42.05 -1.10
CA HIS A 783 -31.05 -40.59 -1.16
C HIS A 783 -32.22 -39.95 -0.41
N GLN A 784 -33.42 -40.54 -0.44
CA GLN A 784 -34.56 -40.12 0.39
C GLN A 784 -34.29 -40.36 1.88
N LEU A 785 -33.77 -41.54 2.27
CA LEU A 785 -33.37 -41.81 3.66
C LEU A 785 -32.30 -40.82 4.14
N TYR A 786 -31.31 -40.49 3.31
CA TYR A 786 -30.30 -39.49 3.60
C TYR A 786 -30.89 -38.08 3.80
N ILE A 787 -31.80 -37.67 2.91
CA ILE A 787 -32.51 -36.37 3.03
C ILE A 787 -33.34 -36.32 4.31
N GLN A 788 -34.03 -37.41 4.67
CA GLN A 788 -34.83 -37.45 5.89
C GLN A 788 -33.95 -37.37 7.14
N ALA A 789 -32.91 -38.21 7.24
CA ALA A 789 -31.97 -38.16 8.37
C ALA A 789 -31.24 -36.80 8.51
N LEU A 790 -31.03 -36.07 7.41
CA LEU A 790 -30.50 -34.69 7.43
C LEU A 790 -31.53 -33.67 7.96
N LYS A 791 -32.82 -33.83 7.62
CA LYS A 791 -33.91 -33.02 8.18
C LYS A 791 -34.12 -33.30 9.66
N ASP A 792 -34.10 -34.57 10.06
CA ASP A 792 -34.27 -35.00 11.45
C ASP A 792 -33.12 -34.44 12.31
N LEU A 793 -31.87 -34.63 11.86
CA LEU A 793 -30.67 -34.05 12.49
C LEU A 793 -30.75 -32.52 12.62
N PHE A 794 -31.31 -31.82 11.62
CA PHE A 794 -31.53 -30.38 11.71
C PHE A 794 -32.62 -30.02 12.71
N ALA A 795 -33.76 -30.71 12.69
CA ALA A 795 -34.90 -30.45 13.56
C ALA A 795 -34.60 -30.71 15.05
N GLU A 796 -33.90 -31.81 15.36
CA GLU A 796 -33.41 -32.15 16.70
C GLU A 796 -32.47 -31.08 17.26
N GLN A 797 -31.58 -30.54 16.41
CA GLN A 797 -30.45 -29.74 16.86
C GLN A 797 -30.65 -28.23 16.75
N LYS A 798 -31.54 -27.73 15.87
CA LYS A 798 -31.66 -26.28 15.61
C LYS A 798 -32.02 -25.45 16.85
N ASN A 799 -32.76 -26.02 17.79
CA ASN A 799 -33.18 -25.34 19.02
C ASN A 799 -32.01 -25.08 19.99
N ASN A 800 -30.90 -25.81 19.84
CA ASN A 800 -29.68 -25.64 20.64
C ASN A 800 -28.86 -24.40 20.23
N TYR A 801 -29.23 -23.72 19.13
CA TYR A 801 -28.50 -22.58 18.57
C TYR A 801 -29.44 -21.42 18.30
N GLU A 802 -29.20 -20.28 18.94
CA GLU A 802 -30.11 -19.13 18.94
C GLU A 802 -30.49 -18.64 17.54
N ASN A 803 -29.50 -18.44 16.67
CA ASN A 803 -29.68 -18.00 15.27
C ASN A 803 -30.51 -18.99 14.42
N TYR A 804 -30.77 -20.23 14.89
CA TYR A 804 -31.42 -21.28 14.12
C TYR A 804 -32.83 -21.66 14.60
N LYS A 805 -33.28 -21.19 15.77
CA LYS A 805 -34.63 -21.48 16.32
C LYS A 805 -35.74 -21.26 15.27
N ASN A 806 -35.72 -20.10 14.61
CA ASN A 806 -36.71 -19.69 13.61
C ASN A 806 -36.30 -20.00 12.15
N VAL A 807 -35.15 -20.66 11.94
CA VAL A 807 -34.65 -20.99 10.60
C VAL A 807 -35.27 -22.30 10.11
N ASN A 808 -35.59 -22.33 8.82
CA ASN A 808 -36.10 -23.50 8.12
C ASN A 808 -35.05 -24.03 7.14
N LEU A 809 -34.98 -25.35 7.01
CA LEU A 809 -34.12 -26.06 6.08
C LEU A 809 -34.85 -26.27 4.75
N GLU A 810 -34.40 -25.59 3.69
CA GLU A 810 -34.84 -25.77 2.32
C GLU A 810 -33.88 -26.70 1.56
N ILE A 811 -34.42 -27.62 0.75
CA ILE A 811 -33.64 -28.56 -0.06
C ILE A 811 -34.05 -28.40 -1.53
N ILE A 812 -33.09 -28.05 -2.39
CA ILE A 812 -33.25 -27.73 -3.83
C ILE A 812 -32.36 -28.59 -4.73
#